data_AF-A0A7C7XS46-F1
#
_entry.id   AF-A0A7C7XS46-F1
#
_cell.length_a   1.000
_cell.length_b   1.000
_cell.length_c   1.000
_cell.angle_alpha   90.00
_cell.angle_beta   90.00
_cell.angle_gamma   90.00
#
_symmetry.space_group_name_H-M   'P 1'
#
loop_
_entity.id
_entity.type
_entity.pdbx_description
1 polymer ?
#
loop_
_entity_poly.entity_id
_entity_poly.type
_entity_poly.pdbx_seq_one_letter_code
_entity_poly.pdbx_strand_id
1 'polypeptide(L)'
;MFNRRQFLQVFSVSTLGAAISSLSSAQSMSHNLIAPATATADFEPDVELELIARVESVSLLPGQATQLWRYVGTVLHGDASAFSYLENSHIPVIRARRGQKFRIHFRNQLPEESIVHWHGLYMAQRMDGHPMYAIPTGATFVYEFTVENRAGTYWFHPHPHERTGYQVYHGLSGLFLVTDEHEQQLQLPSGEFDLPLIIQDRTFSSSNQLIYLPDPSPRNVWMQGFTGETVLVNGVSSYSRNLKRSAYRLRLFNASNSSNYMLRWSHGAAMTVIGTDGGLLETPVQRSYLSIAPAERIDIWIDLSQLPAGQEVSLLAESFSPALTNVTALQNGAALTQGARPIAGFVLDSEQVTANALPQQLSVFPSIDLAEATNRNNPRTVQLSMMRGQVMLNGRVFGAMDDYADDEIVRAGTTEVWEFANNAAMGMQMSHAMHIHNVQFKVIERVPAVNESALAQQMRAGFVDDGLKDVVQVLPGERVRVLLKYEQQTGIYLYHCHILEHEDLGMMRNFMIRAALASKPVATVAGAASSARIELGASADNWLSLTEEFQTPANYHLMAAIQPEESHIGRQGNIVMVVSADGGNTLLVVNNLGRLQPLDVDNIQFFTTVSQLPFRHEFTLFNGMMNISDRGTYDLFIGYTLDESRRAEDITYNTTPLRLHVR
;
A
#
# COMPACT_ATOMS: atom_id res chain seq x y z
N MET A 1 -37.56 54.99 -27.90
CA MET A 1 -37.25 54.28 -29.16
C MET A 1 -35.81 54.61 -29.53
N PHE A 2 -34.88 53.66 -29.36
CA PHE A 2 -33.50 53.82 -29.83
C PHE A 2 -33.35 53.12 -31.19
N ASN A 3 -32.69 53.80 -32.13
CA ASN A 3 -32.50 53.35 -33.52
C ASN A 3 -31.47 52.21 -33.60
N ARG A 4 -31.76 51.18 -34.41
CA ARG A 4 -30.92 50.00 -34.73
C ARG A 4 -29.43 50.29 -34.92
N ARG A 5 -29.02 51.48 -35.38
CA ARG A 5 -27.59 51.84 -35.56
C ARG A 5 -26.86 52.21 -34.26
N GLN A 6 -27.55 52.71 -33.24
CA GLN A 6 -26.93 53.03 -31.94
C GLN A 6 -26.79 51.79 -31.04
N PHE A 7 -27.64 50.77 -31.23
CA PHE A 7 -27.50 49.49 -30.52
C PHE A 7 -26.25 48.71 -30.97
N LEU A 8 -25.87 48.81 -32.25
CA LEU A 8 -24.72 48.08 -32.80
C LEU A 8 -23.36 48.68 -32.42
N GLN A 9 -23.27 49.98 -32.11
CA GLN A 9 -22.01 50.61 -31.71
C GLN A 9 -21.65 50.38 -30.23
N VAL A 10 -22.65 50.17 -29.36
CA VAL A 10 -22.41 49.82 -27.95
C VAL A 10 -22.03 48.34 -27.80
N PHE A 11 -22.44 47.46 -28.73
CA PHE A 11 -22.06 46.04 -28.69
C PHE A 11 -20.68 45.73 -29.29
N SER A 12 -20.13 46.61 -30.12
CA SER A 12 -18.82 46.41 -30.76
C SER A 12 -17.62 46.77 -29.86
N VAL A 13 -17.83 47.46 -28.73
CA VAL A 13 -16.75 47.73 -27.75
C VAL A 13 -16.77 46.74 -26.57
N SER A 14 -17.89 46.04 -26.35
CA SER A 14 -18.01 45.00 -25.31
C SER A 14 -17.47 43.63 -25.75
N THR A 15 -17.24 43.42 -27.05
CA THR A 15 -16.83 42.13 -27.62
C THR A 15 -15.32 41.98 -27.83
N LEU A 16 -14.54 43.06 -27.69
CA LEU A 16 -13.07 43.02 -27.71
C LEU A 16 -12.43 42.95 -26.31
N GLY A 17 -13.20 43.24 -25.25
CA GLY A 17 -12.77 43.06 -23.85
C GLY A 17 -13.10 41.69 -23.24
N ALA A 18 -14.01 40.93 -23.85
CA ALA A 18 -14.42 39.60 -23.37
C ALA A 18 -13.75 38.42 -24.12
N ALA A 19 -12.95 38.71 -25.16
CA ALA A 19 -12.22 37.71 -25.94
C ALA A 19 -10.74 37.57 -25.55
N ILE A 20 -10.27 38.33 -24.55
CA ILE A 20 -8.89 38.26 -24.02
C ILE A 20 -8.87 37.75 -22.56
N SER A 21 -10.03 37.62 -21.91
CA SER A 21 -10.15 37.09 -20.54
C SER A 21 -10.61 35.63 -20.44
N SER A 22 -10.74 34.92 -21.57
CA SER A 22 -11.12 33.50 -21.64
C SER A 22 -10.00 32.57 -22.15
N LEU A 23 -8.77 33.09 -22.25
CA LEU A 23 -7.57 32.35 -22.65
C LEU A 23 -6.56 32.17 -21.49
N SER A 24 -6.97 32.42 -20.25
CA SER A 24 -6.08 32.35 -19.08
C SER A 24 -6.77 31.77 -17.85
N SER A 25 -7.21 30.52 -17.95
CA SER A 25 -7.35 29.61 -16.79
C SER A 25 -7.47 28.13 -17.19
N ALA A 26 -7.03 27.75 -18.39
CA ALA A 26 -6.46 26.42 -18.59
C ALA A 26 -4.99 26.47 -18.10
N GLN A 27 -4.80 26.73 -16.81
CA GLN A 27 -3.62 26.16 -16.16
C GLN A 27 -3.93 24.68 -16.12
N SER A 28 -3.47 23.93 -17.13
CA SER A 28 -3.07 22.56 -16.84
C SER A 28 -2.20 22.69 -15.61
N MET A 29 -2.62 22.11 -14.49
CA MET A 29 -1.68 21.75 -13.45
C MET A 29 -0.65 20.91 -14.20
N SER A 30 0.46 21.53 -14.57
CA SER A 30 1.63 20.84 -15.04
C SER A 30 2.08 20.07 -13.81
N HIS A 31 1.51 18.88 -13.60
CA HIS A 31 2.12 17.89 -12.75
C HIS A 31 3.57 17.85 -13.21
N ASN A 32 4.51 18.06 -12.28
CA ASN A 32 5.90 17.75 -12.56
C ASN A 32 5.92 16.24 -12.84
N LEU A 33 5.72 15.87 -14.10
CA LEU A 33 5.62 14.48 -14.51
C LEU A 33 6.97 13.85 -14.19
N ILE A 34 6.99 12.99 -13.17
CA ILE A 34 8.15 12.19 -12.87
C ILE A 34 8.37 11.31 -14.10
N ALA A 35 9.59 11.33 -14.64
CA ALA A 35 9.90 10.54 -15.83
C ALA A 35 9.53 9.06 -15.58
N PRO A 36 8.87 8.40 -16.55
CA PRO A 36 8.57 6.98 -16.44
C PRO A 36 9.82 6.16 -16.11
N ALA A 37 9.65 5.08 -15.35
CA ALA A 37 10.73 4.15 -15.14
C ALA A 37 11.11 3.49 -16.47
N THR A 38 12.41 3.30 -16.66
CA THR A 38 13.01 2.62 -17.81
C THR A 38 13.73 1.39 -17.31
N ALA A 39 13.86 0.37 -18.17
CA ALA A 39 14.61 -0.84 -17.85
C ALA A 39 16.02 -0.50 -17.37
N THR A 40 16.46 -1.12 -16.28
CA THR A 40 17.83 -0.97 -15.78
C THR A 40 18.73 -2.03 -16.42
N ALA A 41 19.95 -1.64 -16.82
CA ALA A 41 20.83 -2.52 -17.59
C ALA A 41 21.23 -3.79 -16.82
N ASP A 42 21.37 -3.70 -15.49
CA ASP A 42 21.88 -4.78 -14.64
C ASP A 42 20.76 -5.64 -14.01
N PHE A 43 19.49 -5.34 -14.31
CA PHE A 43 18.37 -6.16 -13.85
C PHE A 43 18.14 -7.30 -14.84
N GLU A 44 18.38 -8.52 -14.37
CA GLU A 44 18.16 -9.76 -15.11
C GLU A 44 16.82 -10.38 -14.67
N PRO A 45 15.73 -10.24 -15.45
CA PRO A 45 14.43 -10.80 -15.11
C PRO A 45 14.37 -12.30 -15.40
N ASP A 46 13.70 -13.06 -14.53
CA ASP A 46 13.31 -14.43 -14.82
C ASP A 46 12.12 -14.47 -15.80
N VAL A 47 11.26 -13.44 -15.74
CA VAL A 47 10.14 -13.21 -16.65
C VAL A 47 10.13 -11.77 -17.12
N GLU A 48 10.12 -11.57 -18.43
CA GLU A 48 9.92 -10.27 -19.06
C GLU A 48 8.59 -10.27 -19.81
N LEU A 49 7.74 -9.28 -19.55
CA LEU A 49 6.37 -9.20 -20.05
C LEU A 49 6.13 -7.83 -20.69
N GLU A 50 5.58 -7.79 -21.91
CA GLU A 50 4.90 -6.59 -22.40
C GLU A 50 3.45 -6.64 -21.89
N LEU A 51 2.96 -5.57 -21.25
CA LEU A 51 1.60 -5.45 -20.78
C LEU A 51 0.97 -4.16 -21.32
N ILE A 52 -0.01 -4.28 -22.20
CA ILE A 52 -0.64 -3.15 -22.88
C ILE A 52 -2.05 -2.93 -22.34
N ALA A 53 -2.35 -1.76 -21.81
CA ALA A 53 -3.75 -1.36 -21.57
C ALA A 53 -4.32 -0.70 -22.83
N ARG A 54 -5.40 -1.26 -23.39
CA ARG A 54 -6.05 -0.73 -24.60
C ARG A 54 -7.55 -1.01 -24.63
N VAL A 55 -8.27 -0.28 -25.48
CA VAL A 55 -9.70 -0.53 -25.74
C VAL A 55 -9.84 -1.65 -26.78
N GLU A 56 -10.70 -2.64 -26.50
CA GLU A 56 -11.04 -3.75 -27.38
C GLU A 56 -12.55 -4.02 -27.38
N SER A 57 -13.02 -4.71 -28.41
CA SER A 57 -14.39 -5.22 -28.46
C SER A 57 -14.45 -6.67 -27.97
N VAL A 58 -15.22 -6.93 -26.92
CA VAL A 58 -15.41 -8.26 -26.32
C VAL A 58 -16.89 -8.56 -26.14
N SER A 59 -17.32 -9.76 -26.50
CA SER A 59 -18.71 -10.20 -26.28
C SER A 59 -18.92 -10.64 -24.82
N LEU A 60 -19.33 -9.73 -23.94
CA LEU A 60 -19.70 -10.06 -22.55
C LEU A 60 -21.13 -10.61 -22.45
N LEU A 61 -22.02 -10.16 -23.34
CA LEU A 61 -23.42 -10.58 -23.45
C LEU A 61 -23.73 -11.02 -24.89
N PRO A 62 -24.77 -11.84 -25.12
CA PRO A 62 -25.25 -12.14 -26.46
C PRO A 62 -25.62 -10.87 -27.24
N GLY A 63 -25.21 -10.78 -28.51
CA GLY A 63 -25.50 -9.64 -29.38
C GLY A 63 -24.26 -8.81 -29.71
N GLN A 64 -24.40 -7.49 -29.69
CA GLN A 64 -23.29 -6.58 -30.00
C GLN A 64 -22.15 -6.74 -28.99
N ALA A 65 -20.90 -6.72 -29.47
CA ALA A 65 -19.74 -6.75 -28.60
C ALA A 65 -19.64 -5.47 -27.76
N THR A 66 -19.22 -5.63 -26.50
CA THR A 66 -18.99 -4.56 -25.54
C THR A 66 -17.62 -3.92 -25.79
N GLN A 67 -17.54 -2.60 -25.82
CA GLN A 67 -16.26 -1.88 -25.73
C GLN A 67 -15.71 -2.01 -24.31
N LEU A 68 -14.56 -2.66 -24.18
CA LEU A 68 -13.93 -2.99 -22.92
C LEU A 68 -12.47 -2.54 -22.93
N TRP A 69 -11.99 -2.05 -21.80
CA TRP A 69 -10.59 -1.73 -21.58
C TRP A 69 -9.91 -2.98 -21.02
N ARG A 70 -8.84 -3.42 -21.67
CA ARG A 70 -8.20 -4.70 -21.37
C ARG A 70 -6.70 -4.54 -21.24
N TYR A 71 -6.13 -5.33 -20.34
CA TYR A 71 -4.72 -5.65 -20.38
C TYR A 71 -4.47 -6.79 -21.38
N VAL A 72 -3.55 -6.55 -22.31
CA VAL A 72 -3.07 -7.51 -23.29
C VAL A 72 -1.59 -7.75 -23.04
N GLY A 73 -1.23 -9.00 -22.78
CA GLY A 73 0.11 -9.38 -22.39
C GLY A 73 0.82 -10.24 -23.42
N THR A 74 2.15 -10.13 -23.50
CA THR A 74 3.02 -11.05 -24.24
C THR A 74 4.30 -11.28 -23.44
N VAL A 75 4.57 -12.55 -23.09
CA VAL A 75 5.83 -12.93 -22.44
C VAL A 75 6.96 -12.83 -23.47
N LEU A 76 7.91 -11.93 -23.22
CA LEU A 76 9.08 -11.67 -24.06
C LEU A 76 10.26 -12.59 -23.67
N HIS A 77 10.38 -12.90 -22.37
CA HIS A 77 11.39 -13.79 -21.81
C HIS A 77 10.80 -14.59 -20.64
N GLY A 78 11.28 -15.82 -20.44
CA GLY A 78 10.84 -16.71 -19.36
C GLY A 78 9.74 -17.71 -19.77
N ASP A 79 9.04 -18.23 -18.77
CA ASP A 79 7.96 -19.21 -18.96
C ASP A 79 6.74 -18.57 -19.63
N ALA A 80 6.35 -19.06 -20.81
CA ALA A 80 5.20 -18.54 -21.54
C ALA A 80 3.87 -18.66 -20.79
N SER A 81 3.76 -19.58 -19.81
CA SER A 81 2.58 -19.72 -18.96
C SER A 81 2.47 -18.65 -17.86
N ALA A 82 3.49 -17.80 -17.71
CA ALA A 82 3.50 -16.70 -16.75
C ALA A 82 2.42 -15.65 -17.05
N PHE A 83 1.91 -15.56 -18.28
CA PHE A 83 0.75 -14.74 -18.62
C PHE A 83 -0.27 -15.57 -19.41
N SER A 84 -1.52 -15.55 -18.97
CA SER A 84 -2.64 -16.17 -19.69
C SER A 84 -3.92 -15.39 -19.47
N TYR A 85 -5.01 -15.80 -20.11
CA TYR A 85 -6.36 -15.43 -19.69
C TYR A 85 -6.98 -16.58 -18.90
N LEU A 86 -7.99 -16.28 -18.08
CA LEU A 86 -8.87 -17.32 -17.56
C LEU A 86 -9.63 -17.98 -18.71
N GLU A 87 -9.96 -19.26 -18.53
CA GLU A 87 -10.69 -20.05 -19.51
C GLU A 87 -12.01 -19.36 -19.89
N ASN A 88 -12.22 -19.16 -21.20
CA ASN A 88 -13.41 -18.48 -21.75
C ASN A 88 -13.67 -17.08 -21.17
N SER A 89 -12.62 -16.37 -20.77
CA SER A 89 -12.72 -15.05 -20.15
C SER A 89 -11.78 -14.04 -20.78
N HIS A 90 -12.08 -12.76 -20.56
CA HIS A 90 -11.22 -11.65 -20.94
C HIS A 90 -10.23 -11.27 -19.84
N ILE A 91 -10.36 -11.85 -18.63
CA ILE A 91 -9.58 -11.50 -17.45
C ILE A 91 -8.19 -12.13 -17.53
N PRO A 92 -7.12 -11.31 -17.55
CA PRO A 92 -5.74 -11.78 -17.57
C PRO A 92 -5.30 -12.33 -16.22
N VAL A 93 -4.33 -13.22 -16.24
CA VAL A 93 -3.70 -13.83 -15.08
C VAL A 93 -2.20 -13.85 -15.29
N ILE A 94 -1.48 -13.23 -14.36
CA ILE A 94 -0.03 -13.40 -14.22
C ILE A 94 0.20 -14.51 -13.19
N ARG A 95 1.06 -15.47 -13.52
CA ARG A 95 1.49 -16.54 -12.61
C ARG A 95 2.95 -16.35 -12.28
N ALA A 96 3.25 -16.36 -10.99
CA ALA A 96 4.58 -16.17 -10.46
C ALA A 96 4.93 -17.24 -9.42
N ARG A 97 6.24 -17.45 -9.26
CA ARG A 97 6.80 -18.14 -8.10
C ARG A 97 7.42 -17.13 -7.15
N ARG A 98 7.32 -17.37 -5.85
CA ARG A 98 8.04 -16.56 -4.86
C ARG A 98 9.55 -16.60 -5.17
N GLY A 99 10.20 -15.44 -5.10
CA GLY A 99 11.61 -15.23 -5.45
C GLY A 99 11.85 -14.90 -6.92
N GLN A 100 10.84 -15.00 -7.79
CA GLN A 100 10.98 -14.73 -9.22
C GLN A 100 11.08 -13.23 -9.50
N LYS A 101 12.01 -12.84 -10.38
CA LYS A 101 12.19 -11.46 -10.85
C LYS A 101 11.36 -11.18 -12.08
N PHE A 102 10.57 -10.11 -12.03
CA PHE A 102 9.75 -9.65 -13.14
C PHE A 102 10.28 -8.33 -13.70
N ARG A 103 10.35 -8.25 -15.02
CA ARG A 103 10.37 -6.97 -15.77
C ARG A 103 9.07 -6.86 -16.57
N ILE A 104 8.30 -5.80 -16.34
CA ILE A 104 7.03 -5.58 -17.04
C ILE A 104 7.06 -4.23 -17.75
N HIS A 105 6.98 -4.25 -19.07
CA HIS A 105 6.85 -3.06 -19.91
C HIS A 105 5.36 -2.72 -20.02
N PHE A 106 4.89 -1.87 -19.11
CA PHE A 106 3.52 -1.37 -19.16
C PHE A 106 3.38 -0.28 -20.20
N ARG A 107 2.63 -0.54 -21.27
CA ARG A 107 2.35 0.43 -22.33
C ARG A 107 0.91 0.90 -22.26
N ASN A 108 0.72 2.20 -22.09
CA ASN A 108 -0.60 2.79 -22.05
C ASN A 108 -1.08 3.13 -23.48
N GLN A 109 -2.15 2.49 -23.96
CA GLN A 109 -2.85 2.84 -25.21
C GLN A 109 -4.30 3.28 -24.96
N LEU A 110 -4.65 3.57 -23.71
CA LEU A 110 -5.95 4.13 -23.35
C LEU A 110 -6.03 5.60 -23.77
N PRO A 111 -7.24 6.17 -23.91
CA PRO A 111 -7.41 7.60 -24.24
C PRO A 111 -7.07 8.56 -23.08
N GLU A 112 -6.53 8.06 -21.97
CA GLU A 112 -6.19 8.82 -20.77
C GLU A 112 -4.99 8.20 -20.03
N GLU A 113 -4.48 8.90 -19.02
CA GLU A 113 -3.35 8.42 -18.23
C GLU A 113 -3.70 7.17 -17.41
N SER A 114 -2.69 6.36 -17.13
CA SER A 114 -2.85 5.15 -16.34
C SER A 114 -1.53 4.73 -15.71
N ILE A 115 -1.63 3.93 -14.65
CA ILE A 115 -0.54 3.25 -13.97
C ILE A 115 -1.09 1.95 -13.40
N VAL A 116 -0.29 0.89 -13.31
CA VAL A 116 -0.72 -0.39 -12.74
C VAL A 116 -0.29 -0.47 -11.28
N HIS A 117 -1.24 -0.71 -10.39
CA HIS A 117 -1.00 -1.14 -9.01
C HIS A 117 -1.04 -2.67 -8.91
N TRP A 118 -0.11 -3.23 -8.14
CA TRP A 118 0.02 -4.67 -7.89
C TRP A 118 -0.53 -5.03 -6.51
N HIS A 119 -1.85 -4.99 -6.39
CA HIS A 119 -2.56 -5.10 -5.12
C HIS A 119 -2.15 -6.30 -4.28
N GLY A 120 -1.66 -5.99 -3.08
CA GLY A 120 -1.22 -6.94 -2.06
C GLY A 120 0.23 -7.41 -2.19
N LEU A 121 0.97 -6.95 -3.22
CA LEU A 121 2.40 -7.24 -3.37
C LEU A 121 3.29 -6.27 -2.58
N TYR A 122 4.43 -6.78 -2.10
CA TYR A 122 5.47 -5.99 -1.44
C TYR A 122 6.33 -5.28 -2.50
N MET A 123 6.07 -3.99 -2.74
CA MET A 123 6.67 -3.23 -3.84
C MET A 123 7.46 -2.03 -3.35
N ALA A 124 8.64 -1.78 -3.95
CA ALA A 124 9.31 -0.49 -3.81
C ALA A 124 8.37 0.63 -4.33
N GLN A 125 8.40 1.82 -3.71
CA GLN A 125 7.49 2.95 -4.05
C GLN A 125 7.30 3.16 -5.56
N ARG A 126 8.40 3.19 -6.32
CA ARG A 126 8.35 3.46 -7.78
C ARG A 126 7.69 2.33 -8.57
N MET A 127 7.66 1.11 -8.02
CA MET A 127 7.09 -0.08 -8.66
C MET A 127 5.69 -0.40 -8.15
N ASP A 128 5.21 0.30 -7.12
CA ASP A 128 3.95 0.02 -6.46
C ASP A 128 2.72 0.40 -7.30
N GLY A 129 2.85 1.40 -8.18
CA GLY A 129 1.75 1.89 -9.00
C GLY A 129 1.08 3.16 -8.46
N HIS A 130 1.79 3.93 -7.66
CA HIS A 130 1.31 5.21 -7.14
C HIS A 130 0.88 6.18 -8.28
N PRO A 131 -0.25 6.90 -8.18
CA PRO A 131 -0.77 7.81 -9.21
C PRO A 131 0.24 8.85 -9.72
N MET A 132 1.17 9.29 -8.86
CA MET A 132 2.28 10.19 -9.22
C MET A 132 3.16 9.71 -10.40
N TYR A 133 3.13 8.42 -10.70
CA TYR A 133 3.87 7.79 -11.79
C TYR A 133 3.00 7.49 -13.02
N ALA A 134 1.74 7.93 -13.04
CA ALA A 134 0.85 7.74 -14.18
C ALA A 134 1.45 8.27 -15.48
N ILE A 135 1.33 7.45 -16.51
CA ILE A 135 1.89 7.72 -17.83
C ILE A 135 0.79 8.10 -18.81
N PRO A 136 1.00 9.09 -19.68
CA PRO A 136 0.02 9.48 -20.68
C PRO A 136 -0.15 8.42 -21.77
N THR A 137 -1.17 8.57 -22.61
CA THR A 137 -1.38 7.75 -23.79
C THR A 137 -0.12 7.65 -24.66
N GLY A 138 0.23 6.44 -25.05
CA GLY A 138 1.37 6.11 -25.91
C GLY A 138 2.70 5.91 -25.19
N ALA A 139 2.80 6.29 -23.91
CA ALA A 139 4.01 6.12 -23.11
C ALA A 139 4.14 4.69 -22.54
N THR A 140 5.35 4.39 -22.06
CA THR A 140 5.69 3.13 -21.40
C THR A 140 6.32 3.39 -20.04
N PHE A 141 5.93 2.60 -19.04
CA PHE A 141 6.56 2.51 -17.73
C PHE A 141 7.11 1.10 -17.53
N VAL A 142 8.35 0.97 -17.08
CA VAL A 142 8.98 -0.33 -16.82
C VAL A 142 8.97 -0.63 -15.33
N TYR A 143 8.27 -1.69 -14.94
CA TYR A 143 8.30 -2.25 -13.59
C TYR A 143 9.41 -3.28 -13.49
N GLU A 144 10.21 -3.23 -12.43
CA GLU A 144 11.24 -4.21 -12.11
C GLU A 144 11.16 -4.55 -10.63
N PHE A 145 10.82 -5.80 -10.30
CA PHE A 145 10.68 -6.24 -8.92
C PHE A 145 10.90 -7.74 -8.75
N THR A 146 11.17 -8.16 -7.52
CA THR A 146 11.19 -9.56 -7.10
C THR A 146 9.90 -9.88 -6.36
N VAL A 147 9.27 -11.01 -6.67
CA VAL A 147 8.05 -11.45 -5.97
C VAL A 147 8.42 -12.01 -4.59
N GLU A 148 8.32 -11.20 -3.54
CA GLU A 148 8.65 -11.64 -2.17
C GLU A 148 7.46 -12.26 -1.42
N ASN A 149 6.26 -12.05 -1.95
CA ASN A 149 5.00 -12.48 -1.37
C ASN A 149 4.88 -13.99 -1.20
N ARG A 150 4.11 -14.39 -0.18
CA ARG A 150 3.73 -15.78 0.08
C ARG A 150 2.85 -16.32 -1.06
N ALA A 151 2.73 -17.63 -1.16
CA ALA A 151 1.72 -18.22 -2.04
C ALA A 151 0.30 -17.70 -1.71
N GLY A 152 -0.43 -17.26 -2.73
CA GLY A 152 -1.69 -16.54 -2.52
C GLY A 152 -2.32 -16.00 -3.81
N THR A 153 -3.46 -15.35 -3.62
CA THR A 153 -4.25 -14.72 -4.69
C THR A 153 -4.14 -13.21 -4.58
N TYR A 154 -3.28 -12.63 -5.42
CA TYR A 154 -3.12 -11.19 -5.59
C TYR A 154 -3.75 -10.77 -6.91
N TRP A 155 -3.75 -9.47 -7.19
CA TRP A 155 -4.35 -8.95 -8.40
C TRP A 155 -3.69 -7.63 -8.81
N PHE A 156 -3.97 -7.16 -10.00
CA PHE A 156 -3.45 -5.91 -10.52
C PHE A 156 -4.53 -5.13 -11.24
N HIS A 157 -4.46 -3.80 -11.14
CA HIS A 157 -5.49 -2.90 -11.63
C HIS A 157 -4.93 -1.50 -11.87
N PRO A 158 -5.63 -0.65 -12.64
CA PRO A 158 -5.18 0.71 -12.84
C PRO A 158 -5.36 1.51 -11.55
N HIS A 159 -4.44 2.43 -11.28
CA HIS A 159 -4.48 3.33 -10.12
C HIS A 159 -4.17 4.82 -10.46
N PRO A 160 -4.70 5.39 -11.55
CA PRO A 160 -4.59 6.84 -11.79
C PRO A 160 -5.57 7.62 -10.90
N HIS A 161 -5.12 8.74 -10.36
CA HIS A 161 -5.93 9.58 -9.49
C HIS A 161 -7.21 10.07 -10.19
N GLU A 162 -8.34 10.03 -9.47
CA GLU A 162 -9.70 10.40 -9.93
C GLU A 162 -10.27 9.52 -11.05
N ARG A 163 -9.51 8.53 -11.55
CA ARG A 163 -9.88 7.70 -12.70
C ARG A 163 -9.84 6.20 -12.40
N THR A 164 -9.43 5.76 -11.22
CA THR A 164 -9.34 4.34 -10.85
C THR A 164 -10.68 3.63 -11.07
N GLY A 165 -11.77 4.16 -10.50
CA GLY A 165 -13.10 3.54 -10.55
C GLY A 165 -13.62 3.40 -11.96
N TYR A 166 -13.41 4.41 -12.79
CA TYR A 166 -13.77 4.38 -14.21
C TYR A 166 -12.99 3.27 -14.96
N GLN A 167 -11.66 3.24 -14.81
CA GLN A 167 -10.82 2.31 -15.57
C GLN A 167 -11.05 0.85 -15.16
N VAL A 168 -11.21 0.58 -13.86
CA VAL A 168 -11.58 -0.75 -13.35
C VAL A 168 -12.96 -1.16 -13.85
N TYR A 169 -13.95 -0.26 -13.78
CA TYR A 169 -15.31 -0.55 -14.25
C TYR A 169 -15.33 -0.90 -15.73
N HIS A 170 -14.55 -0.18 -16.53
CA HIS A 170 -14.41 -0.43 -17.97
C HIS A 170 -13.58 -1.68 -18.33
N GLY A 171 -13.07 -2.44 -17.36
CA GLY A 171 -12.59 -3.81 -17.58
C GLY A 171 -11.14 -4.09 -17.17
N LEU A 172 -10.39 -3.08 -16.72
CA LEU A 172 -9.00 -3.27 -16.33
C LEU A 172 -8.90 -3.86 -14.92
N SER A 173 -8.79 -5.18 -14.86
CA SER A 173 -8.46 -5.95 -13.66
C SER A 173 -7.85 -7.27 -14.10
N GLY A 174 -6.87 -7.79 -13.35
CA GLY A 174 -6.24 -9.08 -13.62
C GLY A 174 -5.78 -9.76 -12.34
N LEU A 175 -5.65 -11.08 -12.36
CA LEU A 175 -5.10 -11.83 -11.22
C LEU A 175 -3.58 -11.90 -11.27
N PHE A 176 -2.94 -11.89 -10.12
CA PHE A 176 -1.53 -12.18 -9.93
C PHE A 176 -1.42 -13.34 -8.93
N LEU A 177 -1.23 -14.55 -9.43
CA LEU A 177 -1.21 -15.76 -8.62
C LEU A 177 0.23 -16.12 -8.26
N VAL A 178 0.54 -16.14 -6.96
CA VAL A 178 1.86 -16.53 -6.47
C VAL A 178 1.79 -17.95 -5.92
N THR A 179 2.77 -18.75 -6.28
CA THR A 179 2.99 -20.10 -5.71
C THR A 179 4.37 -20.17 -5.05
N ASP A 180 4.53 -21.09 -4.10
CA ASP A 180 5.82 -21.40 -3.49
C ASP A 180 5.97 -22.90 -3.24
N GLU A 181 7.18 -23.33 -2.88
CA GLU A 181 7.48 -24.75 -2.64
C GLU A 181 6.69 -25.34 -1.48
N HIS A 182 6.37 -24.54 -0.46
CA HIS A 182 5.61 -24.99 0.70
C HIS A 182 4.16 -25.29 0.32
N GLU A 183 3.49 -24.39 -0.40
CA GLU A 183 2.13 -24.61 -0.91
C GLU A 183 2.05 -25.86 -1.80
N GLN A 184 3.05 -26.09 -2.66
CA GLN A 184 3.07 -27.26 -3.54
C GLN A 184 3.14 -28.58 -2.76
N GLN A 185 3.84 -28.61 -1.62
CA GLN A 185 3.92 -29.79 -0.76
C GLN A 185 2.61 -30.12 -0.04
N LEU A 186 1.70 -29.14 0.12
CA LEU A 186 0.36 -29.39 0.66
C LEU A 186 -0.52 -30.20 -0.29
N GLN A 187 -0.15 -30.26 -1.57
CA GLN A 187 -0.89 -30.95 -2.63
C GLN A 187 -2.38 -30.56 -2.66
N LEU A 188 -2.66 -29.27 -2.45
CA LEU A 188 -3.98 -28.68 -2.63
C LEU A 188 -4.45 -28.88 -4.10
N PRO A 189 -5.77 -28.83 -4.36
CA PRO A 189 -6.29 -28.87 -5.72
C PRO A 189 -5.58 -27.86 -6.62
N SER A 190 -5.20 -28.30 -7.82
CA SER A 190 -4.39 -27.54 -8.80
C SER A 190 -4.87 -27.82 -10.23
N GLY A 191 -4.37 -27.04 -11.21
CA GLY A 191 -4.75 -27.21 -12.60
C GLY A 191 -6.25 -26.97 -12.81
N GLU A 192 -6.96 -27.93 -13.41
CA GLU A 192 -8.42 -27.84 -13.61
C GLU A 192 -9.23 -27.82 -12.29
N PHE A 193 -8.61 -28.18 -11.16
CA PHE A 193 -9.24 -28.20 -9.84
C PHE A 193 -8.99 -26.94 -9.00
N ASP A 194 -8.26 -25.96 -9.53
CA ASP A 194 -8.05 -24.63 -8.92
C ASP A 194 -8.76 -23.56 -9.76
N LEU A 195 -9.88 -23.06 -9.23
CA LEU A 195 -10.87 -22.29 -9.97
C LEU A 195 -10.98 -20.86 -9.44
N PRO A 196 -10.38 -19.87 -10.12
CA PRO A 196 -10.64 -18.48 -9.79
C PRO A 196 -12.05 -18.05 -10.17
N LEU A 197 -12.75 -17.39 -9.24
CA LEU A 197 -14.07 -16.79 -9.44
C LEU A 197 -14.02 -15.30 -9.10
N ILE A 198 -13.91 -14.48 -10.14
CA ILE A 198 -13.83 -13.03 -10.04
C ILE A 198 -15.23 -12.47 -10.21
N ILE A 199 -15.74 -11.83 -9.16
CA ILE A 199 -17.10 -11.33 -9.05
C ILE A 199 -17.09 -9.84 -9.36
N GLN A 200 -17.87 -9.44 -10.35
CA GLN A 200 -17.98 -8.05 -10.82
C GLN A 200 -19.43 -7.72 -11.08
N ASP A 201 -19.95 -6.61 -10.58
CA ASP A 201 -21.23 -6.08 -11.04
C ASP A 201 -21.07 -5.00 -12.11
N ARG A 202 -21.94 -5.04 -13.13
CA ARG A 202 -21.95 -4.10 -14.26
C ARG A 202 -23.39 -3.80 -14.67
N THR A 203 -23.62 -2.63 -15.23
CA THR A 203 -24.87 -2.24 -15.89
C THR A 203 -24.62 -2.10 -17.37
N PHE A 204 -25.55 -2.59 -18.19
CA PHE A 204 -25.43 -2.61 -19.64
C PHE A 204 -26.56 -1.83 -20.30
N SER A 205 -26.24 -1.12 -21.38
CA SER A 205 -27.23 -0.55 -22.27
C SER A 205 -27.94 -1.65 -23.08
N SER A 206 -29.02 -1.28 -23.78
CA SER A 206 -29.68 -2.15 -24.76
C SER A 206 -28.78 -2.56 -25.94
N SER A 207 -27.63 -1.90 -26.12
CA SER A 207 -26.60 -2.21 -27.12
C SER A 207 -25.37 -2.92 -26.53
N ASN A 208 -25.52 -3.56 -25.36
CA ASN A 208 -24.48 -4.27 -24.62
C ASN A 208 -23.24 -3.42 -24.27
N GLN A 209 -23.38 -2.09 -24.16
CA GLN A 209 -22.28 -1.23 -23.73
C GLN A 209 -22.34 -0.99 -22.22
N LEU A 210 -21.19 -0.89 -21.58
CA LEU A 210 -21.11 -0.59 -20.15
C LEU A 210 -21.68 0.79 -19.86
N ILE A 211 -22.59 0.86 -18.89
CA ILE A 211 -23.11 2.10 -18.32
C ILE A 211 -22.45 2.25 -16.96
N TYR A 212 -21.55 3.22 -16.86
CA TYR A 212 -21.04 3.71 -15.59
C TYR A 212 -21.75 5.03 -15.25
N LEU A 213 -21.56 5.52 -14.03
CA LEU A 213 -22.09 6.80 -13.55
C LEU A 213 -22.14 7.86 -14.66
N PRO A 214 -23.24 8.65 -14.77
CA PRO A 214 -23.31 9.68 -15.80
C PRO A 214 -22.12 10.64 -15.68
N ASP A 215 -21.67 11.22 -16.78
CA ASP A 215 -20.64 12.28 -16.76
C ASP A 215 -21.23 13.57 -17.37
N PRO A 216 -21.40 14.66 -16.60
CA PRO A 216 -21.12 14.77 -15.17
C PRO A 216 -22.24 14.17 -14.31
N SER A 217 -21.89 13.35 -13.32
CA SER A 217 -22.83 12.82 -12.32
C SER A 217 -22.80 13.71 -11.07
N PRO A 218 -23.97 14.02 -10.47
CA PRO A 218 -24.02 14.72 -9.20
C PRO A 218 -23.15 14.03 -8.15
N ARG A 219 -22.34 14.81 -7.41
CA ARG A 219 -21.38 14.28 -6.43
C ARG A 219 -22.01 13.36 -5.38
N ASN A 220 -23.28 13.56 -5.05
CA ASN A 220 -24.03 12.71 -4.13
C ASN A 220 -24.32 11.30 -4.65
N VAL A 221 -24.27 11.09 -5.97
CA VAL A 221 -24.38 9.75 -6.57
C VAL A 221 -23.05 9.02 -6.45
N TRP A 222 -21.93 9.68 -6.76
CA TRP A 222 -20.58 9.14 -6.56
C TRP A 222 -20.31 8.72 -5.11
N MET A 223 -20.72 9.55 -4.14
CA MET A 223 -20.55 9.25 -2.72
C MET A 223 -21.26 7.96 -2.26
N GLN A 224 -22.26 7.46 -2.99
CA GLN A 224 -22.95 6.22 -2.61
C GLN A 224 -22.19 4.96 -3.03
N GLY A 225 -21.14 5.10 -3.86
CA GLY A 225 -20.57 3.99 -4.61
C GLY A 225 -21.44 3.58 -5.80
N PHE A 226 -20.85 2.90 -6.78
CA PHE A 226 -21.58 2.35 -7.92
C PHE A 226 -21.90 0.88 -7.72
N THR A 227 -23.19 0.54 -7.80
CA THR A 227 -23.70 -0.85 -7.76
C THR A 227 -24.35 -1.18 -9.09
N GLY A 228 -23.81 -2.19 -9.77
CA GLY A 228 -24.27 -2.65 -11.07
C GLY A 228 -25.51 -3.55 -11.00
N GLU A 229 -26.28 -3.56 -12.08
CA GLU A 229 -27.50 -4.36 -12.20
C GLU A 229 -27.23 -5.81 -12.59
N THR A 230 -26.07 -6.17 -13.13
CA THR A 230 -25.75 -7.53 -13.58
C THR A 230 -24.48 -8.01 -12.90
N VAL A 231 -24.58 -9.10 -12.13
CA VAL A 231 -23.40 -9.76 -11.56
C VAL A 231 -22.79 -10.70 -12.60
N LEU A 232 -21.49 -10.53 -12.81
CA LEU A 232 -20.65 -11.35 -13.68
C LEU A 232 -19.70 -12.16 -12.80
N VAL A 233 -19.46 -13.40 -13.19
CA VAL A 233 -18.35 -14.21 -12.68
C VAL A 233 -17.43 -14.52 -13.86
N ASN A 234 -16.15 -14.16 -13.73
CA ASN A 234 -15.14 -14.29 -14.80
C ASN A 234 -15.56 -13.61 -16.13
N GLY A 235 -16.32 -12.52 -16.03
CA GLY A 235 -16.78 -11.74 -17.19
C GLY A 235 -18.04 -12.27 -17.89
N VAL A 236 -18.74 -13.27 -17.33
CA VAL A 236 -20.00 -13.80 -17.88
C VAL A 236 -21.14 -13.73 -16.85
N SER A 237 -22.36 -13.46 -17.30
CA SER A 237 -23.55 -13.27 -16.45
C SER A 237 -24.23 -14.58 -16.00
N SER A 238 -23.77 -15.73 -16.50
CA SER A 238 -24.33 -17.05 -16.18
C SER A 238 -23.21 -18.08 -16.17
N TYR A 239 -22.25 -17.87 -15.25
CA TYR A 239 -21.12 -18.78 -15.11
C TYR A 239 -21.61 -20.17 -14.71
N SER A 240 -21.29 -21.17 -15.54
CA SER A 240 -21.60 -22.56 -15.28
C SER A 240 -20.46 -23.43 -15.80
N ARG A 241 -20.11 -24.48 -15.06
CA ARG A 241 -19.06 -25.43 -15.43
C ARG A 241 -19.47 -26.86 -15.09
N ASN A 242 -19.16 -27.78 -15.99
CA ASN A 242 -19.21 -29.20 -15.67
C ASN A 242 -17.94 -29.55 -14.89
N LEU A 243 -18.12 -30.13 -13.70
CA LEU A 243 -17.02 -30.50 -12.81
C LEU A 243 -16.96 -32.01 -12.64
N LYS A 244 -15.75 -32.55 -12.68
CA LYS A 244 -15.49 -33.90 -12.17
C LYS A 244 -15.83 -33.96 -10.68
N ARG A 245 -16.26 -35.11 -10.20
CA ARG A 245 -16.50 -35.36 -8.77
C ARG A 245 -15.16 -35.48 -8.03
N SER A 246 -14.68 -34.39 -7.48
CA SER A 246 -13.39 -34.29 -6.76
C SER A 246 -13.41 -33.15 -5.74
N ALA A 247 -12.27 -32.91 -5.08
CA ALA A 247 -12.07 -31.69 -4.30
C ALA A 247 -11.54 -30.56 -5.18
N TYR A 248 -12.02 -29.34 -4.90
CA TYR A 248 -11.65 -28.12 -5.62
C TYR A 248 -11.17 -27.05 -4.67
N ARG A 249 -10.26 -26.23 -5.17
CA ARG A 249 -9.88 -24.93 -4.62
C ARG A 249 -10.60 -23.85 -5.42
N LEU A 250 -11.26 -22.92 -4.76
CA LEU A 250 -11.94 -21.80 -5.40
C LEU A 250 -11.39 -20.49 -4.85
N ARG A 251 -10.82 -19.68 -5.73
CA ARG A 251 -10.24 -18.38 -5.38
C ARG A 251 -11.29 -17.31 -5.63
N LEU A 252 -12.04 -16.97 -4.59
CA LEU A 252 -13.07 -15.94 -4.64
C LEU A 252 -12.40 -14.56 -4.60
N PHE A 253 -12.77 -13.68 -5.53
CA PHE A 253 -12.27 -12.32 -5.58
C PHE A 253 -13.42 -11.37 -5.87
N ASN A 254 -13.66 -10.39 -4.99
CA ASN A 254 -14.59 -9.31 -5.27
C ASN A 254 -13.88 -8.18 -6.02
N ALA A 255 -14.07 -8.13 -7.35
CA ALA A 255 -13.53 -7.10 -8.24
C ALA A 255 -14.59 -6.06 -8.65
N SER A 256 -15.64 -5.93 -7.84
CA SER A 256 -16.67 -4.91 -8.03
C SER A 256 -16.19 -3.56 -7.52
N ASN A 257 -16.73 -2.47 -8.06
CA ASN A 257 -16.32 -1.12 -7.68
C ASN A 257 -16.66 -0.80 -6.20
N SER A 258 -17.85 -1.21 -5.74
CA SER A 258 -18.33 -0.86 -4.40
C SER A 258 -19.19 -1.92 -3.71
N SER A 259 -19.77 -2.86 -4.47
CA SER A 259 -20.68 -3.86 -3.94
C SER A 259 -20.02 -4.83 -2.98
N ASN A 260 -20.73 -5.13 -1.90
CA ASN A 260 -20.39 -6.18 -0.94
C ASN A 260 -21.22 -7.43 -1.24
N TYR A 261 -20.66 -8.62 -1.00
CA TYR A 261 -21.38 -9.86 -1.20
C TYR A 261 -21.39 -10.71 0.06
N MET A 262 -22.53 -11.37 0.32
CA MET A 262 -22.61 -12.52 1.21
C MET A 262 -22.78 -13.80 0.39
N LEU A 263 -21.81 -14.69 0.50
CA LEU A 263 -21.67 -15.88 -0.33
C LEU A 263 -21.95 -17.15 0.48
N ARG A 264 -22.71 -18.09 -0.11
CA ARG A 264 -22.98 -19.39 0.50
C ARG A 264 -23.32 -20.44 -0.54
N TRP A 265 -23.22 -21.70 -0.16
CA TRP A 265 -23.60 -22.79 -1.05
C TRP A 265 -25.11 -23.00 -1.12
N SER A 266 -25.62 -23.37 -2.30
CA SER A 266 -27.05 -23.65 -2.52
C SER A 266 -27.58 -24.82 -1.67
N HIS A 267 -26.75 -25.82 -1.42
CA HIS A 267 -27.05 -26.97 -0.56
C HIS A 267 -26.83 -26.74 0.95
N GLY A 268 -26.47 -25.52 1.36
CA GLY A 268 -26.35 -25.14 2.78
C GLY A 268 -25.13 -25.70 3.53
N ALA A 269 -24.19 -26.37 2.86
CA ALA A 269 -22.94 -26.81 3.49
C ALA A 269 -22.09 -25.60 3.95
N ALA A 270 -21.28 -25.82 4.97
CA ALA A 270 -20.28 -24.85 5.41
C ALA A 270 -19.20 -24.64 4.34
N MET A 271 -18.60 -23.46 4.34
CA MET A 271 -17.50 -23.05 3.49
C MET A 271 -16.19 -23.26 4.26
N THR A 272 -15.33 -24.12 3.72
CA THR A 272 -14.00 -24.36 4.29
C THR A 272 -13.02 -23.36 3.71
N VAL A 273 -12.63 -22.36 4.50
CA VAL A 273 -11.69 -21.31 4.10
C VAL A 273 -10.27 -21.79 4.35
N ILE A 274 -9.39 -21.59 3.37
CA ILE A 274 -7.98 -22.00 3.42
C ILE A 274 -7.01 -20.82 3.21
N GLY A 275 -7.49 -19.66 2.78
CA GLY A 275 -6.66 -18.47 2.57
C GLY A 275 -7.45 -17.16 2.51
N THR A 276 -6.74 -16.06 2.73
CA THR A 276 -7.23 -14.66 2.67
C THR A 276 -6.33 -13.84 1.74
N ASP A 277 -6.48 -12.51 1.73
CA ASP A 277 -5.71 -11.57 0.90
C ASP A 277 -4.19 -11.84 0.94
N GLY A 278 -3.65 -12.13 2.13
CA GLY A 278 -2.23 -12.37 2.39
C GLY A 278 -1.77 -13.82 2.23
N GLY A 279 -2.54 -14.67 1.55
CA GLY A 279 -2.20 -16.06 1.27
C GLY A 279 -2.90 -17.08 2.18
N LEU A 280 -2.34 -18.29 2.27
CA LEU A 280 -2.93 -19.37 3.06
C LEU A 280 -3.02 -19.03 4.56
N LEU A 281 -4.10 -19.49 5.20
CA LEU A 281 -4.28 -19.50 6.65
C LEU A 281 -3.28 -20.46 7.32
N GLU A 282 -3.16 -20.42 8.64
CA GLU A 282 -2.38 -21.44 9.36
C GLU A 282 -3.11 -22.79 9.37
N THR A 283 -4.42 -22.75 9.57
CA THR A 283 -5.32 -23.92 9.57
C THR A 283 -6.61 -23.61 8.82
N PRO A 284 -7.31 -24.62 8.26
CA PRO A 284 -8.61 -24.40 7.63
C PRO A 284 -9.66 -23.92 8.63
N VAL A 285 -10.52 -23.00 8.20
CA VAL A 285 -11.54 -22.40 9.04
C VAL A 285 -12.92 -22.58 8.41
N GLN A 286 -13.91 -23.00 9.21
CA GLN A 286 -15.29 -23.18 8.75
C GLN A 286 -16.11 -21.90 8.91
N ARG A 287 -16.92 -21.59 7.90
CA ARG A 287 -17.91 -20.50 7.92
C ARG A 287 -19.22 -20.95 7.30
N SER A 288 -20.36 -20.58 7.87
CA SER A 288 -21.67 -20.91 7.26
C SER A 288 -21.92 -20.12 5.96
N TYR A 289 -21.33 -18.94 5.85
CA TYR A 289 -21.32 -18.06 4.69
C TYR A 289 -20.13 -17.10 4.82
N LEU A 290 -19.75 -16.45 3.72
CA LEU A 290 -18.67 -15.48 3.67
C LEU A 290 -19.19 -14.10 3.34
N SER A 291 -18.71 -13.07 4.03
CA SER A 291 -18.93 -11.68 3.65
C SER A 291 -17.64 -11.16 3.02
N ILE A 292 -17.72 -10.67 1.78
CA ILE A 292 -16.55 -10.22 1.01
C ILE A 292 -16.79 -8.81 0.45
N ALA A 293 -15.94 -7.88 0.84
CA ALA A 293 -15.95 -6.49 0.40
C ALA A 293 -15.12 -6.28 -0.88
N PRO A 294 -15.25 -5.13 -1.57
CA PRO A 294 -14.40 -4.79 -2.71
C PRO A 294 -12.92 -5.02 -2.40
N ALA A 295 -12.20 -5.59 -3.36
CA ALA A 295 -10.77 -5.95 -3.29
C ALA A 295 -10.38 -7.08 -2.33
N GLU A 296 -11.29 -7.65 -1.53
CA GLU A 296 -10.98 -8.82 -0.71
C GLU A 296 -10.89 -10.10 -1.56
N ARG A 297 -9.99 -11.01 -1.15
CA ARG A 297 -9.83 -12.35 -1.74
C ARG A 297 -9.95 -13.39 -0.64
N ILE A 298 -10.71 -14.44 -0.93
CA ILE A 298 -10.87 -15.58 -0.03
C ILE A 298 -10.70 -16.87 -0.84
N ASP A 299 -9.86 -17.75 -0.34
CA ASP A 299 -9.63 -19.05 -0.93
C ASP A 299 -10.39 -20.11 -0.15
N ILE A 300 -11.21 -20.91 -0.85
CA ILE A 300 -12.01 -21.96 -0.23
C ILE A 300 -11.72 -23.33 -0.82
N TRP A 301 -11.82 -24.34 0.02
CA TRP A 301 -11.77 -25.74 -0.36
C TRP A 301 -13.16 -26.36 -0.26
N ILE A 302 -13.51 -27.20 -1.24
CA ILE A 302 -14.76 -27.96 -1.22
C ILE A 302 -14.53 -29.37 -1.78
N ASP A 303 -15.04 -30.39 -1.09
CA ASP A 303 -15.09 -31.77 -1.60
C ASP A 303 -16.46 -32.07 -2.18
N LEU A 304 -16.49 -32.27 -3.50
CA LEU A 304 -17.68 -32.64 -4.26
C LEU A 304 -17.69 -34.14 -4.62
N SER A 305 -16.70 -34.92 -4.19
CA SER A 305 -16.54 -36.30 -4.64
C SER A 305 -17.68 -37.22 -4.17
N GLN A 306 -18.30 -36.90 -3.04
CA GLN A 306 -19.39 -37.70 -2.45
C GLN A 306 -20.78 -37.35 -2.99
N LEU A 307 -20.89 -36.26 -3.76
CA LEU A 307 -22.16 -35.87 -4.36
C LEU A 307 -22.43 -36.69 -5.64
N PRO A 308 -23.68 -37.10 -5.92
CA PRO A 308 -24.04 -37.87 -7.11
C PRO A 308 -23.76 -37.12 -8.43
N ALA A 309 -23.47 -37.91 -9.47
CA ALA A 309 -23.39 -37.41 -10.84
C ALA A 309 -24.73 -36.79 -11.29
N GLY A 310 -24.64 -35.70 -12.05
CA GLY A 310 -25.77 -34.88 -12.48
C GLY A 310 -26.29 -33.91 -11.41
N GLN A 311 -25.78 -33.95 -10.18
CA GLN A 311 -26.16 -32.97 -9.17
C GLN A 311 -25.63 -31.58 -9.54
N GLU A 312 -26.48 -30.57 -9.34
CA GLU A 312 -26.10 -29.17 -9.45
C GLU A 312 -25.81 -28.57 -8.07
N VAL A 313 -24.67 -27.90 -7.96
CA VAL A 313 -24.27 -27.10 -6.80
C VAL A 313 -24.02 -25.69 -7.28
N SER A 314 -24.48 -24.67 -6.55
CA SER A 314 -24.28 -23.28 -6.94
C SER A 314 -23.73 -22.47 -5.78
N LEU A 315 -22.87 -21.50 -6.12
CA LEU A 315 -22.53 -20.40 -5.22
C LEU A 315 -23.64 -19.35 -5.32
N LEU A 316 -24.30 -19.08 -4.20
CA LEU A 316 -25.32 -18.07 -4.06
C LEU A 316 -24.70 -16.79 -3.48
N ALA A 317 -25.15 -15.63 -3.97
CA ALA A 317 -24.75 -14.32 -3.50
C ALA A 317 -25.95 -13.46 -3.13
N GLU A 318 -25.91 -12.85 -1.95
CA GLU A 318 -26.67 -11.64 -1.64
C GLU A 318 -25.75 -10.43 -1.83
N SER A 319 -26.24 -9.42 -2.56
CA SER A 319 -25.48 -8.23 -2.93
C SER A 319 -25.96 -7.04 -2.12
N PHE A 320 -25.02 -6.25 -1.59
CA PHE A 320 -25.31 -5.06 -0.77
C PHE A 320 -24.52 -3.86 -1.26
N SER A 321 -25.18 -2.71 -1.36
CA SER A 321 -24.48 -1.44 -1.59
C SER A 321 -23.60 -1.06 -0.39
N PRO A 322 -22.68 -0.08 -0.51
CA PRO A 322 -21.92 0.44 0.62
C PRO A 322 -22.78 0.86 1.82
N ALA A 323 -23.99 1.38 1.57
CA ALA A 323 -24.98 1.76 2.58
C ALA A 323 -25.70 0.55 3.23
N LEU A 324 -25.20 -0.67 3.01
CA LEU A 324 -25.78 -1.93 3.49
C LEU A 324 -27.23 -2.13 3.06
N THR A 325 -27.62 -1.58 1.91
CA THR A 325 -28.93 -1.86 1.31
C THR A 325 -28.83 -3.12 0.47
N ASN A 326 -29.70 -4.11 0.73
CA ASN A 326 -29.76 -5.31 -0.09
C ASN A 326 -30.30 -4.97 -1.48
N VAL A 327 -29.46 -5.13 -2.51
CA VAL A 327 -29.77 -4.83 -3.91
C VAL A 327 -29.97 -6.11 -4.74
N THR A 328 -29.91 -7.28 -4.13
CA THR A 328 -29.95 -8.59 -4.83
C THR A 328 -31.16 -8.72 -5.76
N ALA A 329 -32.32 -8.23 -5.31
CA ALA A 329 -33.57 -8.26 -6.07
C ALA A 329 -33.65 -7.23 -7.21
N LEU A 330 -32.80 -6.20 -7.18
CA LEU A 330 -32.69 -5.19 -8.25
C LEU A 330 -31.76 -5.66 -9.37
N GLN A 331 -30.93 -6.65 -9.11
CA GLN A 331 -30.02 -7.19 -10.10
C GLN A 331 -30.78 -8.11 -11.08
N ASN A 332 -30.39 -8.09 -12.34
CA ASN A 332 -30.88 -8.94 -13.41
C ASN A 332 -30.12 -10.28 -13.43
N GLY A 333 -30.74 -11.32 -13.99
CA GLY A 333 -30.14 -12.66 -14.15
C GLY A 333 -31.03 -13.78 -13.60
N ALA A 334 -30.43 -14.85 -13.10
CA ALA A 334 -31.14 -16.01 -12.55
C ALA A 334 -32.13 -15.62 -11.42
N ALA A 335 -33.20 -16.41 -11.28
CA ALA A 335 -34.18 -16.22 -10.22
C ALA A 335 -33.56 -16.41 -8.83
N LEU A 336 -34.08 -15.68 -7.84
CA LEU A 336 -33.59 -15.79 -6.48
C LEU A 336 -33.90 -17.18 -5.90
N THR A 337 -32.89 -17.78 -5.29
CA THR A 337 -32.97 -19.03 -4.53
C THR A 337 -32.69 -18.71 -3.07
N GLN A 338 -33.68 -18.97 -2.20
CA GLN A 338 -33.57 -18.69 -0.76
C GLN A 338 -33.17 -17.23 -0.46
N GLY A 339 -33.68 -16.25 -1.21
CA GLY A 339 -33.36 -14.83 -1.04
C GLY A 339 -32.02 -14.37 -1.66
N ALA A 340 -31.24 -15.27 -2.27
CA ALA A 340 -29.94 -14.99 -2.88
C ALA A 340 -29.93 -15.32 -4.38
N ARG A 341 -28.98 -14.76 -5.13
CA ARG A 341 -28.79 -15.02 -6.57
C ARG A 341 -27.75 -16.11 -6.80
N PRO A 342 -28.00 -17.14 -7.62
CA PRO A 342 -26.95 -18.02 -8.12
C PRO A 342 -25.99 -17.23 -9.02
N ILE A 343 -24.71 -17.18 -8.67
CA ILE A 343 -23.67 -16.46 -9.44
C ILE A 343 -22.68 -17.40 -10.14
N ALA A 344 -22.53 -18.63 -9.65
CA ALA A 344 -21.73 -19.68 -10.29
C ALA A 344 -22.42 -21.03 -10.10
N GLY A 345 -22.68 -21.75 -11.19
CA GLY A 345 -23.25 -23.10 -11.19
C GLY A 345 -22.22 -24.16 -11.52
N PHE A 346 -22.33 -25.32 -10.87
CA PHE A 346 -21.47 -26.47 -11.06
C PHE A 346 -22.32 -27.71 -11.24
N VAL A 347 -22.23 -28.33 -12.40
CA VAL A 347 -22.92 -29.60 -12.69
C VAL A 347 -21.90 -30.71 -12.58
N LEU A 348 -22.11 -31.65 -11.66
CA LEU A 348 -21.19 -32.75 -11.44
C LEU A 348 -21.33 -33.80 -12.55
N ASP A 349 -20.24 -34.15 -13.20
CA ASP A 349 -20.24 -35.23 -14.19
C ASP A 349 -20.12 -36.62 -13.54
N SER A 350 -19.98 -37.66 -14.36
CA SER A 350 -19.85 -39.04 -13.91
C SER A 350 -18.41 -39.44 -13.53
N GLU A 351 -17.40 -38.67 -13.91
CA GLU A 351 -16.00 -38.94 -13.62
C GLU A 351 -15.70 -38.56 -12.17
N GLN A 352 -15.17 -39.51 -11.40
CA GLN A 352 -14.73 -39.29 -10.04
C GLN A 352 -13.20 -39.33 -9.97
N VAL A 353 -12.61 -38.28 -9.43
CA VAL A 353 -11.16 -38.17 -9.26
C VAL A 353 -10.85 -38.06 -7.77
N THR A 354 -10.03 -38.98 -7.27
CA THR A 354 -9.60 -38.97 -5.87
C THR A 354 -8.66 -37.79 -5.62
N ALA A 355 -9.07 -36.87 -4.75
CA ALA A 355 -8.22 -35.79 -4.26
C ALA A 355 -7.50 -36.20 -2.97
N ASN A 356 -6.40 -35.51 -2.66
CA ASN A 356 -5.76 -35.61 -1.36
C ASN A 356 -6.66 -35.03 -0.26
N ALA A 357 -6.52 -35.57 0.95
CA ALA A 357 -7.18 -35.00 2.12
C ALA A 357 -6.65 -33.59 2.39
N LEU A 358 -7.54 -32.67 2.80
CA LEU A 358 -7.15 -31.31 3.17
C LEU A 358 -6.22 -31.33 4.40
N PRO A 359 -4.98 -30.81 4.28
CA PRO A 359 -4.08 -30.69 5.42
C PRO A 359 -4.66 -29.81 6.53
N GLN A 360 -4.45 -30.20 7.80
CA GLN A 360 -4.89 -29.40 8.95
C GLN A 360 -3.96 -28.22 9.22
N GLN A 361 -2.69 -28.32 8.86
CA GLN A 361 -1.73 -27.22 8.85
C GLN A 361 -1.49 -26.83 7.39
N LEU A 362 -1.80 -25.58 7.04
CA LEU A 362 -1.68 -25.05 5.69
C LEU A 362 -0.43 -24.18 5.56
N SER A 363 -0.18 -23.28 6.50
CA SER A 363 0.96 -22.38 6.44
C SER A 363 1.49 -22.04 7.83
N VAL A 364 2.65 -21.38 7.83
CA VAL A 364 3.20 -20.67 8.98
C VAL A 364 3.63 -19.31 8.43
N PHE A 365 3.02 -18.24 8.89
CA PHE A 365 3.45 -16.89 8.56
C PHE A 365 4.07 -16.21 9.78
N PRO A 366 4.94 -15.20 9.57
CA PRO A 366 5.56 -14.49 10.68
C PRO A 366 4.49 -14.04 11.68
N SER A 367 4.65 -14.46 12.94
CA SER A 367 3.81 -13.95 14.00
C SER A 367 4.12 -12.47 14.17
N ILE A 368 3.19 -11.62 13.78
CA ILE A 368 3.22 -10.20 14.18
C ILE A 368 2.70 -10.17 15.62
N ASP A 369 3.60 -9.96 16.58
CA ASP A 369 3.25 -9.90 18.00
C ASP A 369 2.81 -8.47 18.36
N LEU A 370 1.61 -8.35 18.92
CA LEU A 370 1.09 -7.08 19.43
C LEU A 370 2.02 -6.47 20.49
N ALA A 371 2.77 -7.28 21.24
CA ALA A 371 3.74 -6.81 22.22
C ALA A 371 4.91 -6.04 21.60
N GLU A 372 5.22 -6.28 20.32
CA GLU A 372 6.28 -5.57 19.58
C GLU A 372 5.81 -4.22 19.01
N ALA A 373 4.50 -3.94 19.04
CA ALA A 373 3.96 -2.72 18.46
C ALA A 373 4.41 -1.48 19.23
N THR A 374 5.10 -0.57 18.54
CA THR A 374 5.69 0.65 19.13
C THR A 374 4.63 1.61 19.67
N ASN A 375 3.42 1.56 19.12
CA ASN A 375 2.28 2.39 19.48
C ASN A 375 1.10 1.58 20.05
N ARG A 376 1.34 0.39 20.61
CA ARG A 376 0.29 -0.52 21.15
C ARG A 376 -0.76 0.19 22.00
N ASN A 377 -0.32 1.08 22.90
CA ASN A 377 -1.20 1.77 23.85
C ASN A 377 -1.80 3.08 23.30
N ASN A 378 -1.36 3.51 22.12
CA ASN A 378 -1.86 4.70 21.44
C ASN A 378 -1.90 4.44 19.92
N PRO A 379 -2.85 3.58 19.46
CA PRO A 379 -2.96 3.22 18.05
C PRO A 379 -3.07 4.44 17.14
N ARG A 380 -2.49 4.35 15.95
CA ARG A 380 -2.68 5.37 14.92
C ARG A 380 -4.13 5.29 14.43
N THR A 381 -4.92 6.32 14.73
CA THR A 381 -6.34 6.33 14.37
C THR A 381 -6.56 6.99 13.03
N VAL A 382 -7.26 6.29 12.14
CA VAL A 382 -7.78 6.77 10.87
C VAL A 382 -9.29 6.93 10.99
N GLN A 383 -9.73 8.18 11.20
CA GLN A 383 -11.13 8.56 11.24
C GLN A 383 -11.69 8.64 9.81
N LEU A 384 -12.63 7.76 9.51
CA LEU A 384 -13.40 7.76 8.28
C LEU A 384 -14.55 8.77 8.43
N SER A 385 -14.76 9.65 7.44
CA SER A 385 -15.81 10.68 7.54
C SER A 385 -16.36 11.12 6.19
N MET A 386 -17.63 11.53 6.17
CA MET A 386 -18.25 12.21 5.03
C MET A 386 -18.88 13.53 5.46
N MET A 387 -18.35 14.65 4.98
CA MET A 387 -18.88 15.97 5.33
C MET A 387 -18.89 16.89 4.10
N ARG A 388 -19.95 17.69 3.96
CA ARG A 388 -20.08 18.70 2.90
C ARG A 388 -19.85 18.13 1.48
N GLY A 389 -20.28 16.89 1.27
CA GLY A 389 -20.13 16.19 -0.01
C GLY A 389 -18.75 15.57 -0.26
N GLN A 390 -17.80 15.67 0.68
CA GLN A 390 -16.46 15.07 0.60
C GLN A 390 -16.41 13.77 1.40
N VAL A 391 -15.63 12.82 0.90
CA VAL A 391 -15.21 11.59 1.58
C VAL A 391 -13.76 11.78 2.04
N MET A 392 -13.46 11.47 3.30
CA MET A 392 -12.21 11.94 3.93
C MET A 392 -11.63 10.93 4.90
N LEU A 393 -10.30 10.96 5.04
CA LEU A 393 -9.52 10.25 6.05
C LEU A 393 -8.87 11.30 6.98
N ASN A 394 -9.14 11.22 8.29
CA ASN A 394 -8.70 12.22 9.27
C ASN A 394 -9.10 13.67 8.91
N GLY A 395 -10.25 13.85 8.24
CA GLY A 395 -10.72 15.15 7.77
C GLY A 395 -9.95 15.74 6.59
N ARG A 396 -9.09 14.93 5.94
CA ARG A 396 -8.29 15.29 4.76
C ARG A 396 -8.79 14.53 3.54
N VAL A 397 -8.68 15.15 2.38
CA VAL A 397 -8.85 14.51 1.07
C VAL A 397 -7.46 14.28 0.46
N PHE A 398 -7.36 13.37 -0.51
CA PHE A 398 -6.18 13.27 -1.35
C PHE A 398 -5.94 14.60 -2.06
N GLY A 399 -4.71 15.11 -1.96
CA GLY A 399 -4.34 16.44 -2.41
C GLY A 399 -3.21 16.36 -3.42
N ALA A 400 -2.05 16.96 -3.08
CA ALA A 400 -0.86 16.81 -3.90
C ALA A 400 -0.35 15.35 -3.86
N MET A 401 0.23 14.92 -4.97
CA MET A 401 0.67 13.54 -5.19
C MET A 401 1.72 13.05 -4.19
N ASP A 402 2.46 13.95 -3.57
CA ASP A 402 3.53 13.68 -2.59
C ASP A 402 3.20 14.20 -1.18
N ASP A 403 1.98 14.69 -0.95
CA ASP A 403 1.56 15.24 0.36
C ASP A 403 1.21 14.13 1.35
N TYR A 404 1.86 14.14 2.51
CA TYR A 404 1.54 13.33 3.68
C TYR A 404 1.68 14.18 4.96
N ALA A 405 0.92 13.85 5.99
CA ALA A 405 0.91 14.55 7.27
C ALA A 405 1.91 13.93 8.27
N ASP A 406 2.22 14.65 9.35
CA ASP A 406 3.12 14.16 10.41
C ASP A 406 2.60 12.86 11.05
N ASP A 407 1.27 12.75 11.20
CA ASP A 407 0.56 11.56 11.67
C ASP A 407 0.36 10.49 10.58
N GLU A 408 1.07 10.60 9.45
CA GLU A 408 1.14 9.61 8.36
C GLU A 408 2.60 9.16 8.14
N ILE A 409 3.52 9.51 9.03
CA ILE A 409 4.91 9.03 9.01
C ILE A 409 5.05 7.78 9.90
N VAL A 410 5.58 6.71 9.32
CA VAL A 410 5.92 5.43 9.97
C VAL A 410 7.41 5.12 9.76
N ARG A 411 7.91 4.06 10.40
CA ARG A 411 9.32 3.66 10.28
C ARG A 411 9.46 2.21 9.85
N ALA A 412 10.35 1.99 8.89
CA ALA A 412 10.81 0.66 8.48
C ALA A 412 11.28 -0.16 9.69
N GLY A 413 11.02 -1.46 9.67
CA GLY A 413 11.32 -2.40 10.75
C GLY A 413 10.40 -2.32 11.97
N THR A 414 9.47 -1.37 12.05
CA THR A 414 8.56 -1.24 13.20
C THR A 414 7.26 -2.00 13.00
N THR A 415 6.73 -2.54 14.11
CA THR A 415 5.36 -3.01 14.19
C THR A 415 4.49 -1.87 14.72
N GLU A 416 3.34 -1.61 14.10
CA GLU A 416 2.37 -0.60 14.54
C GLU A 416 0.94 -1.18 14.59
N VAL A 417 0.10 -0.58 15.45
CA VAL A 417 -1.34 -0.75 15.45
C VAL A 417 -1.99 0.44 14.75
N TRP A 418 -2.81 0.17 13.75
CA TRP A 418 -3.68 1.16 13.09
C TRP A 418 -5.13 0.85 13.45
N GLU A 419 -5.94 1.89 13.65
CA GLU A 419 -7.36 1.78 13.96
C GLU A 419 -8.18 2.55 12.93
N PHE A 420 -8.98 1.83 12.14
CA PHE A 420 -9.97 2.45 11.26
C PHE A 420 -11.27 2.66 12.04
N ALA A 421 -11.68 3.92 12.18
CA ALA A 421 -12.86 4.30 12.93
C ALA A 421 -13.96 4.82 12.00
N ASN A 422 -15.02 4.04 11.80
CA ASN A 422 -16.17 4.41 10.99
C ASN A 422 -17.29 4.99 11.88
N ASN A 423 -17.12 6.22 12.39
CA ASN A 423 -18.05 6.78 13.35
C ASN A 423 -19.35 7.27 12.67
N ALA A 424 -20.47 6.61 12.95
CA ALA A 424 -21.79 6.95 12.39
C ALA A 424 -22.25 8.40 12.64
N ALA A 425 -21.75 9.04 13.70
CA ALA A 425 -22.06 10.43 14.05
C ALA A 425 -21.48 11.47 13.07
N MET A 426 -20.55 11.10 12.19
CA MET A 426 -19.93 11.99 11.20
C MET A 426 -20.49 11.80 9.78
N GLY A 427 -21.80 11.55 9.67
CA GLY A 427 -22.49 11.36 8.39
C GLY A 427 -22.21 10.02 7.69
N MET A 428 -21.50 9.12 8.36
CA MET A 428 -21.02 7.83 7.83
C MET A 428 -21.98 6.69 8.15
N GLN A 429 -22.99 6.48 7.30
CA GLN A 429 -23.88 5.32 7.38
C GLN A 429 -23.52 4.22 6.36
N MET A 430 -22.29 4.26 5.84
CA MET A 430 -21.79 3.31 4.84
C MET A 430 -20.63 2.51 5.40
N SER A 431 -20.44 1.33 4.84
CA SER A 431 -19.28 0.48 5.07
C SER A 431 -18.12 0.91 4.17
N HIS A 432 -16.88 0.65 4.60
CA HIS A 432 -15.68 1.03 3.87
C HIS A 432 -14.66 -0.11 3.87
N ALA A 433 -14.25 -0.55 2.69
CA ALA A 433 -13.17 -1.51 2.52
C ALA A 433 -11.84 -0.77 2.58
N MET A 434 -11.12 -0.81 3.71
CA MET A 434 -9.88 -0.04 3.87
C MET A 434 -8.68 -0.86 3.42
N HIS A 435 -7.91 -0.33 2.48
CA HIS A 435 -6.69 -0.93 1.94
C HIS A 435 -5.45 -0.13 2.39
N ILE A 436 -4.35 -0.83 2.68
CA ILE A 436 -3.02 -0.25 2.91
C ILE A 436 -2.05 -0.90 1.93
N HIS A 437 -1.35 -0.11 1.13
CA HIS A 437 -0.32 -0.58 0.21
C HIS A 437 0.91 -1.09 0.95
N ASN A 438 1.77 -1.85 0.25
CA ASN A 438 3.08 -2.34 0.70
C ASN A 438 3.08 -3.31 1.88
N VAL A 439 2.02 -3.39 2.69
CA VAL A 439 2.00 -4.23 3.90
C VAL A 439 0.79 -5.14 3.93
N GLN A 440 0.95 -6.27 4.60
CA GLN A 440 -0.16 -7.08 5.07
C GLN A 440 -0.29 -6.94 6.58
N PHE A 441 -1.49 -7.17 7.10
CA PHE A 441 -1.83 -6.94 8.49
C PHE A 441 -2.70 -8.05 9.06
N LYS A 442 -2.65 -8.22 10.38
CA LYS A 442 -3.62 -9.03 11.14
C LYS A 442 -4.74 -8.13 11.65
N VAL A 443 -5.98 -8.56 11.52
CA VAL A 443 -7.09 -7.91 12.23
C VAL A 443 -7.07 -8.42 13.67
N ILE A 444 -6.86 -7.53 14.63
CA ILE A 444 -6.67 -7.91 16.05
C ILE A 444 -7.87 -7.58 16.94
N GLU A 445 -8.71 -6.62 16.52
CA GLU A 445 -9.89 -6.23 17.28
C GLU A 445 -10.94 -5.61 16.37
N ARG A 446 -12.20 -5.97 16.59
CA ARG A 446 -13.38 -5.31 16.01
C ARG A 446 -14.31 -4.88 17.13
N VAL A 447 -14.52 -3.58 17.25
CA VAL A 447 -15.48 -2.99 18.19
C VAL A 447 -16.72 -2.59 17.40
N PRO A 448 -17.84 -3.31 17.54
CA PRO A 448 -19.06 -3.00 16.81
C PRO A 448 -19.71 -1.69 17.31
N ALA A 449 -20.63 -1.16 16.50
CA ALA A 449 -21.46 -0.04 16.90
C ALA A 449 -22.34 -0.40 18.12
N VAL A 450 -22.59 0.57 19.01
CA VAL A 450 -23.45 0.37 20.21
C VAL A 450 -24.86 -0.11 19.84
N ASN A 451 -25.43 0.43 18.75
CA ASN A 451 -26.76 0.09 18.25
C ASN A 451 -26.67 -0.54 16.86
N GLU A 452 -25.83 -1.56 16.73
CA GLU A 452 -25.60 -2.23 15.46
C GLU A 452 -26.87 -2.90 14.91
N SER A 453 -27.09 -2.76 13.59
CA SER A 453 -28.18 -3.44 12.89
C SER A 453 -27.98 -4.96 12.82
N ALA A 454 -29.09 -5.72 12.73
CA ALA A 454 -29.03 -7.17 12.56
C ALA A 454 -28.26 -7.58 11.29
N LEU A 455 -28.37 -6.81 10.21
CA LEU A 455 -27.63 -7.06 8.98
C LEU A 455 -26.12 -6.87 9.18
N ALA A 456 -25.68 -5.82 9.88
CA ALA A 456 -24.27 -5.60 10.16
C ALA A 456 -23.68 -6.72 11.05
N GLN A 457 -24.45 -7.20 12.04
CA GLN A 457 -24.08 -8.39 12.82
C GLN A 457 -23.92 -9.63 11.94
N GLN A 458 -24.86 -9.83 11.00
CA GLN A 458 -24.83 -10.94 10.05
C GLN A 458 -23.61 -10.83 9.12
N MET A 459 -23.35 -9.66 8.54
CA MET A 459 -22.18 -9.45 7.69
C MET A 459 -20.89 -9.72 8.46
N ARG A 460 -20.75 -9.21 9.69
CA ARG A 460 -19.55 -9.45 10.50
C ARG A 460 -19.33 -10.94 10.79
N ALA A 461 -20.37 -11.72 11.03
CA ALA A 461 -20.23 -13.16 11.26
C ALA A 461 -19.71 -13.93 10.03
N GLY A 462 -19.78 -13.33 8.83
CA GLY A 462 -19.19 -13.88 7.61
C GLY A 462 -17.76 -13.44 7.31
N PHE A 463 -17.16 -12.54 8.10
CA PHE A 463 -15.77 -12.11 7.89
C PHE A 463 -14.77 -13.24 8.24
N VAL A 464 -13.61 -13.19 7.58
CA VAL A 464 -12.48 -14.10 7.82
C VAL A 464 -11.26 -13.26 8.18
N ASP A 465 -11.04 -13.09 9.47
CA ASP A 465 -9.93 -12.31 10.03
C ASP A 465 -8.77 -13.19 10.51
N ASP A 466 -8.89 -14.52 10.40
CA ASP A 466 -7.93 -15.51 10.91
C ASP A 466 -6.57 -15.50 10.18
N GLY A 467 -6.44 -14.73 9.09
CA GLY A 467 -5.26 -14.67 8.24
C GLY A 467 -4.61 -13.29 8.16
N LEU A 468 -3.58 -13.19 7.32
CA LEU A 468 -3.06 -11.90 6.89
C LEU A 468 -3.99 -11.31 5.83
N LYS A 469 -4.26 -10.02 5.97
CA LYS A 469 -5.13 -9.24 5.09
C LYS A 469 -4.39 -8.01 4.57
N ASP A 470 -4.87 -7.46 3.47
CA ASP A 470 -4.45 -6.13 2.99
C ASP A 470 -5.64 -5.20 2.75
N VAL A 471 -6.87 -5.74 2.77
CA VAL A 471 -8.11 -4.99 2.80
C VAL A 471 -8.91 -5.41 4.03
N VAL A 472 -9.57 -4.46 4.69
CA VAL A 472 -10.45 -4.74 5.82
C VAL A 472 -11.76 -3.98 5.69
N GLN A 473 -12.87 -4.71 5.71
CA GLN A 473 -14.19 -4.08 5.77
C GLN A 473 -14.45 -3.46 7.15
N VAL A 474 -14.86 -2.20 7.17
CA VAL A 474 -15.23 -1.44 8.38
C VAL A 474 -16.70 -1.03 8.27
N LEU A 475 -17.57 -1.69 9.02
CA LEU A 475 -19.01 -1.48 9.01
C LEU A 475 -19.42 -0.13 9.65
N PRO A 476 -20.62 0.40 9.37
CA PRO A 476 -21.10 1.65 9.97
C PRO A 476 -21.08 1.59 11.51
N GLY A 477 -20.39 2.53 12.14
CA GLY A 477 -20.21 2.61 13.59
C GLY A 477 -19.15 1.68 14.17
N GLU A 478 -18.49 0.86 13.34
CA GLU A 478 -17.42 -0.07 13.76
C GLU A 478 -16.07 0.64 13.92
N ARG A 479 -15.24 0.15 14.83
CA ARG A 479 -13.80 0.41 14.87
C ARG A 479 -13.05 -0.89 14.67
N VAL A 480 -12.08 -0.91 13.77
CA VAL A 480 -11.28 -2.09 13.48
C VAL A 480 -9.81 -1.77 13.70
N ARG A 481 -9.14 -2.54 14.55
CA ARG A 481 -7.70 -2.44 14.77
C ARG A 481 -6.97 -3.51 13.99
N VAL A 482 -5.95 -3.08 13.28
CA VAL A 482 -5.05 -3.94 12.51
C VAL A 482 -3.63 -3.79 13.02
N LEU A 483 -2.90 -4.90 13.05
CA LEU A 483 -1.51 -4.99 13.46
C LEU A 483 -0.67 -5.29 12.23
N LEU A 484 0.29 -4.42 11.96
CA LEU A 484 1.08 -4.43 10.75
C LEU A 484 2.56 -4.27 11.07
N LYS A 485 3.41 -4.85 10.23
CA LYS A 485 4.86 -4.75 10.34
C LYS A 485 5.40 -4.13 9.06
N TYR A 486 6.08 -3.01 9.21
CA TYR A 486 6.83 -2.41 8.11
C TYR A 486 8.16 -3.14 7.99
N GLU A 487 8.43 -3.68 6.80
CA GLU A 487 9.74 -4.26 6.51
C GLU A 487 10.76 -3.13 6.24
N GLN A 488 11.87 -3.42 5.55
CA GLN A 488 12.95 -2.46 5.32
C GLN A 488 12.69 -1.47 4.17
N GLN A 489 11.61 -1.64 3.42
CA GLN A 489 11.29 -0.76 2.30
C GLN A 489 10.93 0.64 2.82
N THR A 490 11.36 1.67 2.08
CA THR A 490 11.11 3.07 2.41
C THR A 490 10.47 3.79 1.22
N GLY A 491 9.74 4.86 1.50
CA GLY A 491 9.07 5.65 0.47
C GLY A 491 7.65 6.05 0.84
N ILE A 492 7.00 6.70 -0.12
CA ILE A 492 5.62 7.15 -0.05
C ILE A 492 4.71 6.06 -0.63
N TYR A 493 3.74 5.63 0.17
CA TYR A 493 2.75 4.61 -0.17
C TYR A 493 1.35 5.11 0.16
N LEU A 494 0.32 4.35 -0.24
CA LEU A 494 -1.08 4.76 -0.11
C LEU A 494 -1.83 3.92 0.91
N TYR A 495 -2.82 4.54 1.52
CA TYR A 495 -3.94 3.84 2.14
C TYR A 495 -5.24 4.54 1.75
N HIS A 496 -6.28 3.76 1.46
CA HIS A 496 -7.51 4.31 0.91
C HIS A 496 -8.71 3.39 1.11
N CYS A 497 -9.90 3.96 0.90
CA CYS A 497 -11.11 3.15 0.74
C CYS A 497 -11.12 2.53 -0.65
N HIS A 498 -11.40 1.23 -0.74
CA HIS A 498 -11.50 0.48 -1.99
C HIS A 498 -12.94 0.40 -2.52
N ILE A 499 -13.82 1.27 -2.02
CA ILE A 499 -14.98 1.72 -2.80
C ILE A 499 -14.41 2.74 -3.78
N LEU A 500 -14.30 2.37 -5.05
CA LEU A 500 -13.49 3.12 -6.01
C LEU A 500 -14.02 4.54 -6.26
N GLU A 501 -15.34 4.74 -6.13
CA GLU A 501 -15.91 6.10 -6.20
C GLU A 501 -15.53 6.95 -4.99
N HIS A 502 -15.27 6.35 -3.83
CA HIS A 502 -14.76 7.08 -2.66
C HIS A 502 -13.28 7.40 -2.83
N GLU A 503 -12.50 6.45 -3.35
CA GLU A 503 -11.09 6.67 -3.73
C GLU A 503 -10.94 7.85 -4.68
N ASP A 504 -11.68 7.83 -5.80
CA ASP A 504 -11.65 8.87 -6.83
C ASP A 504 -12.12 10.23 -6.30
N LEU A 505 -13.00 10.25 -5.29
CA LEU A 505 -13.45 11.49 -4.62
C LEU A 505 -12.50 11.98 -3.52
N GLY A 506 -11.38 11.29 -3.29
CA GLY A 506 -10.30 11.71 -2.40
C GLY A 506 -10.23 10.98 -1.06
N MET A 507 -10.93 9.84 -0.87
CA MET A 507 -10.81 9.00 0.34
C MET A 507 -9.55 8.12 0.29
N MET A 508 -8.43 8.77 0.03
CA MET A 508 -7.10 8.22 -0.16
C MET A 508 -6.09 9.18 0.47
N ARG A 509 -5.02 8.64 1.06
CA ARG A 509 -3.93 9.43 1.65
C ARG A 509 -2.60 8.72 1.43
N ASN A 510 -1.56 9.52 1.37
CA ASN A 510 -0.20 9.03 1.43
C ASN A 510 0.19 8.71 2.87
N PHE A 511 1.14 7.80 3.04
CA PHE A 511 1.93 7.65 4.25
C PHE A 511 3.40 7.44 3.87
N MET A 512 4.31 7.94 4.70
CA MET A 512 5.75 7.87 4.46
C MET A 512 6.37 6.81 5.36
N ILE A 513 6.94 5.76 4.77
CA ILE A 513 7.82 4.83 5.47
C ILE A 513 9.23 5.40 5.44
N ARG A 514 9.70 5.93 6.58
CA ARG A 514 11.09 6.38 6.75
C ARG A 514 11.99 5.21 7.10
N ALA A 515 13.29 5.40 6.87
CA ALA A 515 14.30 4.47 7.35
C ALA A 515 14.15 4.23 8.86
N ALA A 516 14.52 3.02 9.28
CA ALA A 516 14.63 2.69 10.69
C ALA A 516 15.61 3.66 11.36
N LEU A 517 15.34 4.05 12.61
CA LEU A 517 16.37 4.71 13.40
C LEU A 517 17.51 3.72 13.57
N ALA A 518 18.69 4.04 13.02
CA ALA A 518 19.87 3.21 13.20
C ALA A 518 20.06 2.92 14.70
N SER A 519 20.33 1.66 15.05
CA SER A 519 20.88 1.37 16.38
C SER A 519 22.15 2.21 16.53
N LYS A 520 22.31 2.87 17.68
CA LYS A 520 23.49 3.67 17.99
C LYS A 520 24.74 2.84 17.64
N PRO A 521 25.69 3.34 16.83
CA PRO A 521 26.91 2.59 16.57
C PRO A 521 27.59 2.28 17.90
N VAL A 522 27.77 0.99 18.19
CA VAL A 522 28.56 0.54 19.33
C VAL A 522 30.00 0.44 18.85
N ALA A 523 30.82 1.43 19.17
CA ALA A 523 32.26 1.31 19.01
C ALA A 523 32.79 0.38 20.11
N THR A 524 33.26 -0.81 19.73
CA THR A 524 33.94 -1.73 20.65
C THR A 524 35.45 -1.59 20.44
N VAL A 525 36.16 -1.09 21.45
CA VAL A 525 37.64 -1.06 21.45
C VAL A 525 38.13 -2.36 22.08
N ALA A 526 38.85 -3.18 21.30
CA ALA A 526 39.54 -4.35 21.81
C ALA A 526 41.07 -4.18 21.63
N GLY A 527 41.82 -4.21 22.74
CA GLY A 527 43.29 -4.13 22.75
C GLY A 527 43.84 -3.20 23.83
N ALA A 528 45.12 -3.39 24.20
CA ALA A 528 45.84 -2.48 25.08
C ALA A 528 46.17 -1.16 24.33
N ALA A 529 46.26 -0.06 25.07
CA ALA A 529 46.33 1.34 24.60
C ALA A 529 47.45 1.69 23.58
N SER A 530 48.31 0.75 23.22
CA SER A 530 49.39 0.92 22.23
C SER A 530 49.06 0.38 20.82
N SER A 531 47.92 -0.29 20.63
CA SER A 531 47.42 -0.70 19.32
C SER A 531 45.91 -1.00 19.42
N ALA A 532 45.06 -0.05 19.07
CA ALA A 532 43.61 -0.24 19.11
C ALA A 532 43.10 -0.73 17.75
N ARG A 533 42.34 -1.82 17.74
CA ARG A 533 41.49 -2.18 16.61
C ARG A 533 40.16 -1.45 16.78
N ILE A 534 39.81 -0.56 15.84
CA ILE A 534 38.51 0.12 15.81
C ILE A 534 37.67 -0.61 14.77
N GLU A 535 36.68 -1.36 15.22
CA GLU A 535 35.64 -1.90 14.34
C GLU A 535 34.43 -0.98 14.37
N LEU A 536 34.19 -0.29 13.26
CA LEU A 536 32.94 0.45 13.04
C LEU A 536 31.94 -0.51 12.39
N GLY A 537 31.18 -1.23 13.22
CA GLY A 537 30.06 -2.02 12.77
C GLY A 537 28.80 -1.17 12.64
N ALA A 538 28.34 -0.93 11.42
CA ALA A 538 26.94 -0.61 11.14
C ALA A 538 26.34 -1.78 10.36
N SER A 539 25.22 -2.33 10.80
CA SER A 539 24.40 -3.16 9.91
C SER A 539 23.55 -2.23 9.05
N ALA A 540 24.08 -1.86 7.88
CA ALA A 540 23.33 -1.22 6.83
C ALA A 540 23.59 -2.00 5.55
N ASP A 541 22.59 -2.77 5.10
CA ASP A 541 22.74 -3.50 3.85
C ASP A 541 22.61 -2.53 2.66
N ASN A 542 23.76 -2.35 1.99
CA ASN A 542 24.04 -1.72 0.70
C ASN A 542 24.06 -0.18 0.73
N TRP A 543 25.20 0.53 0.79
CA TRP A 543 26.53 0.32 0.19
C TRP A 543 27.63 0.92 1.10
N LEU A 544 28.80 0.25 1.14
CA LEU A 544 29.97 0.45 2.02
C LEU A 544 29.89 -0.18 3.42
N SER A 545 30.43 -1.40 3.53
CA SER A 545 31.16 -1.80 4.73
C SER A 545 32.56 -1.18 4.69
N LEU A 546 32.77 -0.09 5.44
CA LEU A 546 34.12 0.45 5.67
C LEU A 546 34.75 -0.34 6.83
N THR A 547 35.45 -1.43 6.51
CA THR A 547 36.38 -2.07 7.44
C THR A 547 37.80 -1.59 7.09
N GLU A 548 38.25 -0.50 7.69
CA GLU A 548 39.64 -0.04 7.57
C GLU A 548 40.39 -0.27 8.87
N GLU A 549 41.55 -0.94 8.78
CA GLU A 549 42.52 -1.04 9.88
C GLU A 549 43.40 0.20 9.89
N PHE A 550 43.35 0.97 10.99
CA PHE A 550 44.24 2.09 11.22
C PHE A 550 45.30 1.71 12.26
N GLN A 551 46.58 1.84 11.90
CA GLN A 551 47.65 1.82 12.91
C GLN A 551 47.70 3.17 13.62
N THR A 552 47.22 3.23 14.85
CA THR A 552 47.40 4.40 15.71
C THR A 552 48.83 4.44 16.26
N PRO A 553 49.56 5.56 16.18
CA PRO A 553 50.78 5.74 16.96
C PRO A 553 50.48 5.65 18.47
N ALA A 554 51.48 5.37 19.29
CA ALA A 554 51.34 4.93 20.68
C ALA A 554 50.62 5.86 21.68
N ASN A 555 50.22 7.09 21.29
CA ASN A 555 49.80 8.17 22.19
C ASN A 555 48.48 8.88 21.77
N TYR A 556 47.41 8.14 21.43
CA TYR A 556 46.11 8.76 21.09
C TYR A 556 44.98 8.30 22.01
N HIS A 557 44.02 9.20 22.29
CA HIS A 557 42.79 8.92 23.03
C HIS A 557 41.55 9.21 22.16
N LEU A 558 40.64 8.24 22.05
CA LEU A 558 39.34 8.40 21.43
C LEU A 558 38.33 8.86 22.50
N MET A 559 37.70 10.04 22.35
CA MET A 559 36.79 10.55 23.39
C MET A 559 35.28 10.47 23.06
N ALA A 560 34.83 10.47 21.80
CA ALA A 560 33.45 10.12 21.41
C ALA A 560 33.27 10.15 19.88
N ALA A 561 32.30 9.40 19.36
CA ALA A 561 31.72 9.59 18.02
C ALA A 561 30.30 10.16 18.17
N ILE A 562 29.94 11.21 17.42
CA ILE A 562 28.58 11.76 17.38
C ILE A 562 27.92 11.37 16.06
N GLN A 563 26.69 10.85 16.15
CA GLN A 563 25.82 10.61 15.01
C GLN A 563 25.05 11.91 14.69
N PRO A 564 25.00 12.38 13.43
CA PRO A 564 24.10 13.47 13.04
C PRO A 564 22.63 12.99 13.09
N GLU A 565 21.69 13.90 13.33
CA GLU A 565 20.26 13.63 13.11
C GLU A 565 19.95 13.47 11.61
N GLU A 566 18.93 12.67 11.25
CA GLU A 566 18.57 12.33 9.86
C GLU A 566 18.32 13.55 8.95
N SER A 567 17.89 14.69 9.50
CA SER A 567 17.64 15.93 8.77
C SER A 567 18.90 16.57 8.16
N HIS A 568 20.09 16.06 8.55
CA HIS A 568 21.39 16.60 8.14
C HIS A 568 22.11 15.68 7.12
N ILE A 569 21.53 14.54 6.75
CA ILE A 569 22.09 13.65 5.73
C ILE A 569 21.87 14.27 4.33
N GLY A 570 22.94 14.63 3.64
CA GLY A 570 22.91 15.20 2.29
C GLY A 570 22.97 16.73 2.19
N ARG A 571 22.96 17.46 3.31
CA ARG A 571 23.35 18.89 3.31
C ARG A 571 24.87 18.98 3.28
N GLN A 572 25.44 19.85 2.45
CA GLN A 572 26.88 20.14 2.48
C GLN A 572 27.27 20.69 3.85
N GLY A 573 27.77 19.82 4.72
CA GLY A 573 28.24 20.14 6.06
C GLY A 573 29.04 18.97 6.61
N ASN A 574 30.27 19.23 7.03
CA ASN A 574 31.17 18.21 7.55
C ASN A 574 30.73 17.72 8.94
N ILE A 575 30.91 16.42 9.23
CA ILE A 575 30.83 15.83 10.57
C ILE A 575 32.26 15.72 11.13
N VAL A 576 32.46 15.98 12.42
CA VAL A 576 33.74 16.28 13.13
C VAL A 576 33.88 15.28 14.32
N MET A 577 35.02 14.74 14.80
CA MET A 577 36.33 15.30 15.25
C MET A 577 37.36 14.18 15.63
N VAL A 578 38.70 14.41 15.60
CA VAL A 578 39.73 13.63 16.40
C VAL A 578 40.92 14.51 16.88
N VAL A 579 41.54 14.08 18.01
CA VAL A 579 42.39 14.74 19.02
C VAL A 579 43.88 15.00 18.66
N SER A 580 44.43 16.04 19.30
CA SER A 580 45.82 16.50 19.40
C SER A 580 46.87 15.42 19.71
N ALA A 581 48.00 15.47 18.97
CA ALA A 581 49.26 14.85 19.34
C ALA A 581 50.12 15.84 20.16
N ASP A 582 50.90 15.34 21.11
CA ASP A 582 51.82 16.03 22.01
C ASP A 582 52.57 17.24 21.38
N GLY A 583 51.91 18.42 21.32
CA GLY A 583 52.51 19.71 20.97
C GLY A 583 52.22 20.32 19.59
N GLY A 584 51.21 19.89 18.83
CA GLY A 584 50.87 20.50 17.53
C GLY A 584 49.39 20.90 17.36
N ASN A 585 49.13 22.15 16.96
CA ASN A 585 47.80 22.79 16.83
C ASN A 585 46.96 22.37 15.59
N THR A 586 47.02 21.12 15.13
CA THR A 586 46.32 20.71 13.90
C THR A 586 45.19 19.73 14.17
N LEU A 587 43.96 20.11 13.83
CA LEU A 587 42.79 19.21 13.76
C LEU A 587 42.79 18.49 12.40
N LEU A 588 42.50 17.19 12.35
CA LEU A 588 42.38 16.42 11.11
C LEU A 588 40.94 15.89 10.93
N VAL A 589 40.42 15.96 9.70
CA VAL A 589 39.11 15.43 9.28
C VAL A 589 39.26 14.31 8.25
N VAL A 590 38.41 13.29 8.30
CA VAL A 590 38.30 12.27 7.25
C VAL A 590 37.19 12.71 6.31
N ASN A 591 37.52 12.91 5.03
CA ASN A 591 36.52 13.29 4.03
C ASN A 591 35.73 12.06 3.52
N ASN A 592 34.72 12.32 2.71
CA ASN A 592 33.88 11.32 2.02
C ASN A 592 34.63 10.39 1.05
N LEU A 593 35.94 10.56 0.90
CA LEU A 593 36.85 9.69 0.13
C LEU A 593 37.83 8.92 1.03
N GLY A 594 37.65 8.95 2.36
CA GLY A 594 38.49 8.23 3.32
C GLY A 594 39.86 8.89 3.58
N ARG A 595 40.08 10.14 3.17
CA ARG A 595 41.38 10.82 3.32
C ARG A 595 41.40 11.80 4.49
N LEU A 596 42.49 11.79 5.25
CA LEU A 596 42.78 12.75 6.33
C LEU A 596 43.18 14.12 5.75
N GLN A 597 42.58 15.20 6.25
CA GLN A 597 42.88 16.59 5.87
C GLN A 597 42.91 17.53 7.09
N PRO A 598 43.77 18.57 7.12
CA PRO A 598 43.77 19.59 8.19
C PRO A 598 42.50 20.45 8.21
N LEU A 599 41.98 20.76 9.41
CA LEU A 599 40.86 21.66 9.66
C LEU A 599 41.37 23.00 10.20
N ASP A 600 40.97 24.10 9.56
CA ASP A 600 41.28 25.47 9.98
C ASP A 600 40.33 25.92 11.11
N VAL A 601 40.89 26.30 12.25
CA VAL A 601 40.18 26.49 13.54
C VAL A 601 39.82 27.93 13.86
N ASP A 602 40.28 28.89 13.07
CA ASP A 602 40.10 30.33 13.36
C ASP A 602 38.63 30.81 13.24
N ASN A 603 37.70 29.95 12.80
CA ASN A 603 36.29 30.29 12.54
C ASN A 603 35.26 29.55 13.43
N ILE A 604 35.68 28.91 14.52
CA ILE A 604 34.77 28.17 15.43
C ILE A 604 34.63 28.93 16.77
N GLN A 605 33.42 29.33 17.17
CA GLN A 605 33.12 29.91 18.50
C GLN A 605 32.39 28.92 19.41
N PHE A 606 32.86 28.81 20.66
CA PHE A 606 32.23 28.00 21.72
C PHE A 606 31.43 28.90 22.67
N PHE A 607 30.23 28.47 23.09
CA PHE A 607 29.42 29.17 24.10
C PHE A 607 29.09 28.24 25.28
N THR A 608 29.23 28.75 26.50
CA THR A 608 28.85 28.08 27.75
C THR A 608 27.67 28.81 28.39
N THR A 609 26.52 28.15 28.52
CA THR A 609 25.34 28.71 29.20
C THR A 609 25.31 28.21 30.65
N VAL A 610 25.37 29.12 31.63
CA VAL A 610 25.27 28.81 33.06
C VAL A 610 23.83 29.07 33.53
N SER A 611 23.00 28.03 33.63
CA SER A 611 21.75 28.10 34.39
C SER A 611 21.98 27.69 35.85
N GLN A 612 21.50 28.52 36.76
CA GLN A 612 21.75 28.52 38.20
C GLN A 612 21.55 27.15 38.89
N LEU A 613 22.66 26.56 39.36
CA LEU A 613 22.69 25.59 40.47
C LEU A 613 23.55 26.20 41.60
N PRO A 614 23.27 25.90 42.88
CA PRO A 614 23.79 26.65 44.01
C PRO A 614 25.20 26.21 44.40
N PHE A 615 26.19 26.40 43.54
CA PHE A 615 27.62 26.43 43.91
C PHE A 615 28.32 27.43 42.99
N ARG A 616 28.83 28.53 43.56
CA ARG A 616 29.64 29.51 42.82
C ARG A 616 31.01 28.89 42.52
N HIS A 617 31.27 28.56 41.27
CA HIS A 617 32.63 28.46 40.74
C HIS A 617 32.74 29.45 39.58
N GLU A 618 33.73 30.33 39.63
CA GLU A 618 34.03 31.28 38.56
C GLU A 618 34.82 30.56 37.46
N PHE A 619 34.31 30.58 36.23
CA PHE A 619 35.01 30.10 35.05
C PHE A 619 35.61 31.29 34.30
N THR A 620 36.87 31.20 33.87
CA THR A 620 37.49 32.20 32.99
C THR A 620 37.86 31.53 31.67
N LEU A 621 37.34 32.07 30.57
CA LEU A 621 37.67 31.65 29.19
C LEU A 621 38.84 32.47 28.66
N PHE A 622 39.89 31.81 28.18
CA PHE A 622 41.00 32.45 27.47
C PHE A 622 41.34 31.60 26.23
N ASN A 623 41.31 32.21 25.04
CA ASN A 623 41.64 31.57 23.75
C ASN A 623 40.98 30.19 23.50
N GLY A 624 39.68 30.07 23.74
CA GLY A 624 38.92 28.86 23.37
C GLY A 624 39.22 27.61 24.19
N MET A 625 40.00 27.70 25.27
CA MET A 625 40.22 26.60 26.21
C MET A 625 39.35 26.77 27.47
N MET A 626 38.67 25.70 27.88
CA MET A 626 37.96 25.60 29.16
C MET A 626 38.92 24.99 30.19
N ASN A 627 39.19 25.73 31.28
CA ASN A 627 40.06 25.26 32.35
C ASN A 627 39.21 24.91 33.58
N ILE A 628 39.28 23.66 34.03
CA ILE A 628 38.55 23.14 35.20
C ILE A 628 39.61 22.75 36.24
N SER A 629 39.77 23.58 37.27
CA SER A 629 40.82 23.40 38.29
C SER A 629 40.45 22.44 39.42
N ASP A 630 39.21 21.95 39.45
CA ASP A 630 38.63 21.34 40.63
C ASP A 630 38.26 19.87 40.32
N ARG A 631 38.49 18.98 41.29
CA ARG A 631 38.08 17.57 41.17
C ARG A 631 36.56 17.48 41.35
N GLY A 632 35.86 16.85 40.41
CA GLY A 632 34.40 16.84 40.44
C GLY A 632 33.75 16.11 39.26
N THR A 633 32.41 16.06 39.29
CA THR A 633 31.61 15.55 38.19
C THR A 633 30.83 16.71 37.57
N TYR A 634 30.96 16.88 36.27
CA TYR A 634 30.37 17.97 35.50
C TYR A 634 29.49 17.39 34.41
N ASP A 635 28.31 17.97 34.19
CA ASP A 635 27.43 17.62 33.08
C ASP A 635 27.66 18.62 31.94
N LEU A 636 28.16 18.13 30.79
CA LEU A 636 28.49 18.94 29.62
C LEU A 636 27.39 18.83 28.56
N PHE A 637 26.87 19.98 28.13
CA PHE A 637 25.88 20.08 27.06
C PHE A 637 26.52 20.68 25.81
N ILE A 638 26.22 20.11 24.64
CA ILE A 638 26.71 20.55 23.34
C ILE A 638 25.49 21.03 22.55
N GLY A 639 25.54 22.24 22.01
CA GLY A 639 24.46 22.80 21.22
C GLY A 639 24.93 23.44 19.92
N TYR A 640 23.99 23.64 19.01
CA TYR A 640 24.21 24.36 17.74
C TYR A 640 23.06 25.33 17.47
N THR A 641 23.31 26.37 16.66
CA THR A 641 22.29 27.30 16.16
C THR A 641 22.46 27.50 14.66
N LEU A 642 21.35 27.75 13.98
CA LEU A 642 21.31 28.05 12.54
C LEU A 642 20.99 29.53 12.28
N ASP A 643 20.80 30.32 13.33
CA ASP A 643 20.56 31.76 13.25
C ASP A 643 21.89 32.53 13.42
N GLU A 644 22.21 33.41 12.48
CA GLU A 644 23.37 34.31 12.55
C GLU A 644 23.30 35.29 13.73
N SER A 645 22.13 35.40 14.39
CA SER A 645 21.91 36.27 15.55
C SER A 645 22.61 35.81 16.85
N ARG A 646 23.09 34.55 16.92
CA ARG A 646 23.92 33.97 18.00
C ARG A 646 23.34 34.12 19.43
N ARG A 647 22.02 34.17 19.61
CA ARG A 647 21.42 34.25 20.94
C ARG A 647 21.31 32.86 21.58
N ALA A 648 21.58 32.79 22.88
CA ALA A 648 21.66 31.52 23.61
C ALA A 648 20.32 30.76 23.72
N GLU A 649 19.21 31.48 23.55
CA GLU A 649 17.83 30.98 23.55
C GLU A 649 17.44 30.28 22.24
N ASP A 650 18.21 30.48 21.17
CA ASP A 650 18.00 29.89 19.83
C ASP A 650 19.00 28.74 19.54
N ILE A 651 19.65 28.22 20.59
CA ILE A 651 20.58 27.10 20.52
C ILE A 651 19.85 25.82 20.92
N THR A 652 19.89 24.81 20.03
CA THR A 652 19.38 23.47 20.34
C THR A 652 20.50 22.64 20.94
N TYR A 653 20.28 22.10 22.14
CA TYR A 653 21.25 21.29 22.88
C TYR A 653 20.94 19.80 22.78
N ASN A 654 21.96 18.96 22.95
CA ASN A 654 21.76 17.53 23.16
C ASN A 654 20.91 17.27 24.41
N THR A 655 19.99 16.30 24.31
CA THR A 655 19.01 16.01 25.37
C THR A 655 19.59 15.21 26.55
N THR A 656 20.79 14.63 26.40
CA THR A 656 21.50 13.89 27.45
C THR A 656 22.89 14.48 27.64
N PRO A 657 23.22 15.04 28.82
CA PRO A 657 24.53 15.62 29.06
C PRO A 657 25.64 14.56 29.06
N LEU A 658 26.82 14.97 28.64
CA LEU A 658 28.03 14.17 28.74
C LEU A 658 28.63 14.38 30.14
N ARG A 659 28.67 13.32 30.94
CA ARG A 659 29.14 13.42 32.33
C ARG A 659 30.67 13.30 32.39
N LEU A 660 31.34 14.41 32.67
CA LEU A 660 32.78 14.53 32.80
C LEU A 660 33.19 14.35 34.27
N HIS A 661 33.99 13.34 34.55
CA HIS A 661 34.57 13.13 35.88
C HIS A 661 36.03 13.59 35.88
N VAL A 662 36.30 14.75 36.48
CA VAL A 662 37.65 15.32 36.62
C VAL A 662 38.25 14.81 37.93
N ARG A 663 39.31 13.99 37.83
CA ARG A 663 39.97 13.33 38.96
C ARG A 663 41.27 13.98 39.37
#